data_AF-A0A662GKL4-F1
#
_entry.id   AF-A0A662GKL4-F1
#
_cell.length_a   1.000
_cell.length_b   1.000
_cell.length_c   1.000
_cell.angle_alpha   90.00
_cell.angle_beta   90.00
_cell.angle_gamma   90.00
#
_symmetry.space_group_name_H-M   'P 1'
#
loop_
_entity.id
_entity.type
_entity.pdbx_description
1 polymer ?
#
loop_
_entity_poly.entity_id
_entity_poly.type
_entity_poly.pdbx_seq_one_letter_code
_entity_poly.pdbx_strand_id
1 'polypeptide(L)'
;IIFVFILLIPFVYLFERLLFMYSNVKKQIFAMIFIAITVTLLLYFIHPAFRIMEDLFLLFLGILITVLTLPTISFLLFDFSSYLELFKRKISGPHFTGISRSGAIVAALSLGASMIRLRKIRSTLIFLTLVIIILGLIIFSFPAVTTGIVKRNTYLTPTYTGILIKDNLWRAIPQRVLDNINDILEKSGYQYSISLRTGLYPNNTIKINEENSFVSAFLGYSVEEDKISGISGLIIRGRWFNKTDYNVCILDNVAARYLNINVSNIAAGNEYILLSTGLKLRIVGIIDNKLFNNRIDLDGGNFTLIDRVGLAAGLKEERMTLFRYLPTSLIKGNSGYFILIVPSQLVLDLGGNIYSISLKIHAKNIFKTYEMIDDVAEKLAFKLDKNYFIYVTQPTLQKTFTVFRYLRSSIYISGNIAQLVIPISIGILILFNSMLSNVYERAKEIEIYSALGLSPYHVSGMFLAEAIIFSVVSSMLGYLVGIFLAKIINVFNLLPGVYLNFTVSIPIYSTLLSIIATLLASWYPVIRASKMVTPSFEREWKPKSKPRGDIWTINLPFVITTRREAKALLKFILEYLEQYKVRGKIFTTLSLDFIDKENKVLLQAELQMSPYELGIIQRITLSIIEERKDRYTFTLKMNRIEGPTRSWMRSSTIFVREIRKQFLIWRGLSLEEKRKYEQ
;
A
#
# COMPACT_ATOMS: atom_id res chain seq x y z
N ILE A 1 -5.18 -7.06 -1.62
CA ILE A 1 -5.81 -8.30 -1.13
C ILE A 1 -5.10 -8.82 0.12
N ILE A 2 -3.78 -9.09 0.06
CA ILE A 2 -2.96 -9.51 1.22
C ILE A 2 -3.17 -8.63 2.47
N PHE A 3 -3.15 -7.30 2.33
CA PHE A 3 -3.38 -6.38 3.44
C PHE A 3 -4.74 -6.57 4.12
N VAL A 4 -5.82 -6.75 3.34
CA VAL A 4 -7.17 -6.98 3.88
C VAL A 4 -7.19 -8.26 4.70
N PHE A 5 -6.41 -9.27 4.31
CA PHE A 5 -6.26 -10.50 5.10
C PHE A 5 -5.49 -10.30 6.38
N ILE A 6 -4.39 -9.55 6.33
CA ILE A 6 -3.63 -9.21 7.53
C ILE A 6 -4.52 -8.46 8.53
N LEU A 7 -5.41 -7.58 8.06
CA LEU A 7 -6.38 -6.88 8.90
C LEU A 7 -7.53 -7.77 9.38
N LEU A 8 -7.97 -8.72 8.55
CA LEU A 8 -9.07 -9.64 8.87
C LEU A 8 -8.75 -10.53 10.09
N ILE A 9 -7.50 -10.97 10.24
CA ILE A 9 -7.09 -11.84 11.35
C ILE A 9 -7.35 -11.21 12.73
N PRO A 10 -6.76 -10.05 13.08
CA PRO A 10 -7.06 -9.39 14.35
C PRO A 10 -8.50 -8.90 14.41
N PHE A 11 -9.12 -8.54 13.27
CA PHE A 11 -10.53 -8.16 13.23
C PHE A 11 -11.43 -9.28 13.74
N VAL A 12 -11.32 -10.51 13.20
CA VAL A 12 -12.20 -11.63 13.58
C VAL A 12 -12.09 -11.91 15.07
N TYR A 13 -10.87 -11.94 15.60
CA TYR A 13 -10.63 -12.17 17.02
C TYR A 13 -11.24 -11.07 17.90
N LEU A 14 -10.96 -9.80 17.59
CA LEU A 14 -11.43 -8.66 18.40
C LEU A 14 -12.93 -8.44 18.27
N PHE A 15 -13.49 -8.70 17.09
CA PHE A 15 -14.92 -8.58 16.82
C PHE A 15 -15.72 -9.69 17.51
N GLU A 16 -15.20 -10.92 17.59
CA GLU A 16 -15.77 -11.98 18.45
C GLU A 16 -15.80 -11.55 19.91
N ARG A 17 -14.68 -11.04 20.43
CA ARG A 17 -14.59 -10.56 21.82
C ARG A 17 -15.55 -9.41 22.11
N LEU A 18 -15.77 -8.53 21.13
CA LEU A 18 -16.71 -7.42 21.22
C LEU A 18 -18.17 -7.89 21.21
N LEU A 19 -18.53 -8.84 20.34
CA LEU A 19 -19.92 -9.26 20.14
C LEU A 19 -20.41 -10.34 21.07
N PHE A 20 -19.58 -11.31 21.44
CA PHE A 20 -19.99 -12.51 22.16
C PHE A 20 -19.27 -12.67 23.50
N MET A 21 -17.94 -12.53 23.51
CA MET A 21 -17.09 -12.75 24.69
C MET A 21 -17.32 -14.13 25.32
N TYR A 22 -17.35 -15.18 24.50
CA TYR A 22 -17.54 -16.52 25.03
C TYR A 22 -16.35 -16.93 25.91
N SER A 23 -16.64 -17.41 27.13
CA SER A 23 -15.63 -17.98 28.03
C SER A 23 -15.24 -19.41 27.63
N ASN A 24 -16.14 -20.12 26.94
CA ASN A 24 -15.89 -21.47 26.45
C ASN A 24 -15.20 -21.41 25.08
N VAL A 25 -13.97 -21.95 25.02
CA VAL A 25 -13.12 -22.00 23.83
C VAL A 25 -13.85 -22.58 22.61
N LYS A 26 -14.70 -23.60 22.78
CA LYS A 26 -15.45 -24.20 21.66
C LYS A 26 -16.43 -23.21 21.02
N LYS A 27 -17.17 -22.48 21.86
CA LYS A 27 -18.11 -21.44 21.38
C LYS A 27 -17.38 -20.26 20.76
N GLN A 28 -16.23 -19.91 21.34
CA GLN A 28 -15.36 -18.86 20.82
C GLN A 28 -14.86 -19.18 19.41
N ILE A 29 -14.31 -20.38 19.21
CA ILE A 29 -13.84 -20.86 17.90
C ILE A 29 -14.98 -20.85 16.88
N PHE A 30 -16.16 -21.35 17.26
CA PHE A 30 -17.31 -21.35 16.36
C PHE A 30 -17.74 -19.94 15.94
N ALA A 31 -17.75 -18.99 16.88
CA ALA A 31 -18.05 -17.59 16.60
C ALA A 31 -16.99 -16.94 15.68
N MET A 32 -15.70 -17.22 15.89
CA MET A 32 -14.63 -16.74 15.02
C MET A 32 -14.77 -17.28 13.60
N ILE A 33 -15.05 -18.58 13.45
CA ILE A 33 -15.32 -19.19 12.14
C ILE A 33 -16.50 -18.47 11.50
N PHE A 34 -17.63 -18.35 12.19
CA PHE A 34 -18.82 -17.69 11.66
C PHE A 34 -18.54 -16.26 11.17
N ILE A 35 -17.80 -15.45 11.95
CA ILE A 35 -17.42 -14.08 11.58
C ILE A 35 -16.49 -14.10 10.36
N ALA A 36 -15.46 -14.95 10.35
CA ALA A 36 -14.52 -15.05 9.22
C ALA A 36 -15.23 -15.42 7.92
N ILE A 37 -16.16 -16.38 7.98
CA ILE A 37 -16.96 -16.80 6.83
C ILE A 37 -17.83 -15.65 6.32
N THR A 38 -18.58 -15.02 7.23
CA THR A 38 -19.49 -13.93 6.89
C THR A 38 -18.77 -12.76 6.24
N VAL A 39 -17.64 -12.33 6.80
CA VAL A 39 -16.88 -11.19 6.27
C VAL A 39 -16.21 -11.53 4.94
N THR A 40 -15.68 -12.75 4.79
CA THR A 40 -15.07 -13.16 3.51
C THR A 40 -16.11 -13.25 2.40
N LEU A 41 -17.30 -13.75 2.72
CA LEU A 41 -18.44 -13.80 1.79
C LEU A 41 -18.90 -12.39 1.39
N LEU A 42 -18.96 -11.45 2.33
CA LEU A 42 -19.21 -10.04 2.03
C LEU A 42 -18.14 -9.44 1.11
N LEU A 43 -16.86 -9.69 1.39
CA LEU A 43 -15.75 -9.24 0.55
C LEU A 43 -15.83 -9.82 -0.87
N TYR A 44 -16.25 -11.07 -1.02
CA TYR A 44 -16.44 -11.68 -2.33
C TYR A 44 -17.48 -10.93 -3.18
N PHE A 45 -18.61 -10.56 -2.59
CA PHE A 45 -19.65 -9.82 -3.33
C PHE A 45 -19.28 -8.36 -3.60
N ILE A 46 -18.56 -7.73 -2.68
CA ILE A 46 -18.35 -6.28 -2.69
C ILE A 46 -17.04 -5.91 -3.40
N HIS A 47 -15.99 -6.71 -3.25
CA HIS A 47 -14.65 -6.39 -3.72
C HIS A 47 -14.32 -7.03 -5.08
N PRO A 48 -14.05 -6.26 -6.14
CA PRO A 48 -13.83 -6.81 -7.49
C PRO A 48 -12.63 -7.75 -7.58
N ALA A 49 -11.52 -7.46 -6.88
CA ALA A 49 -10.33 -8.32 -6.90
C ALA A 49 -10.54 -9.72 -6.30
N PHE A 50 -11.53 -9.92 -5.41
CA PHE A 50 -11.86 -11.25 -4.91
C PHE A 50 -12.55 -12.08 -6.00
N ARG A 51 -13.37 -11.45 -6.85
CA ARG A 51 -14.06 -12.13 -7.96
C ARG A 51 -13.12 -12.57 -9.09
N ILE A 52 -11.98 -11.91 -9.25
CA ILE A 52 -10.99 -12.19 -10.31
C ILE A 52 -10.02 -13.31 -9.90
N MET A 53 -9.98 -13.68 -8.62
CA MET A 53 -9.03 -14.67 -8.12
C MET A 53 -9.44 -16.08 -8.55
N GLU A 54 -8.54 -16.78 -9.25
CA GLU A 54 -8.77 -18.12 -9.81
C GLU A 54 -9.05 -19.16 -8.71
N ASP A 55 -8.38 -19.07 -7.55
CA ASP A 55 -8.52 -20.00 -6.41
C ASP A 55 -9.00 -19.30 -5.13
N LEU A 56 -10.24 -18.78 -5.15
CA LEU A 56 -10.87 -18.17 -3.98
C LEU A 56 -10.96 -19.13 -2.77
N PHE A 57 -11.15 -20.43 -3.05
CA PHE A 57 -11.31 -21.45 -2.02
C PHE A 57 -10.03 -21.66 -1.20
N LEU A 58 -8.86 -21.74 -1.87
CA LEU A 58 -7.57 -21.92 -1.21
C LEU A 58 -7.24 -20.74 -0.29
N LEU A 59 -7.54 -19.53 -0.76
CA LEU A 59 -7.36 -18.30 0.00
C LEU A 59 -8.24 -18.28 1.25
N PHE A 60 -9.52 -18.62 1.09
CA PHE A 60 -10.46 -18.73 2.20
C PHE A 60 -10.02 -19.77 3.23
N LEU A 61 -9.57 -20.94 2.77
CA LEU A 61 -9.04 -21.99 3.63
C LEU A 61 -7.81 -21.48 4.41
N GLY A 62 -6.90 -20.76 3.75
CA GLY A 62 -5.73 -20.15 4.39
C GLY A 62 -6.11 -19.13 5.48
N ILE A 63 -7.13 -18.30 5.24
CA ILE A 63 -7.66 -17.36 6.24
C ILE A 63 -8.21 -18.12 7.44
N LEU A 64 -9.05 -19.13 7.19
CA LEU A 64 -9.71 -19.88 8.25
C LEU A 64 -8.68 -20.62 9.10
N ILE A 65 -7.66 -21.23 8.48
CA ILE A 65 -6.53 -21.84 9.18
C ILE A 65 -5.78 -20.79 10.01
N THR A 66 -5.48 -19.61 9.46
CA THR A 66 -4.68 -18.59 10.16
C THR A 66 -5.44 -17.97 11.34
N VAL A 67 -6.73 -17.67 11.14
CA VAL A 67 -7.63 -17.15 12.17
C VAL A 67 -7.84 -18.16 13.29
N LEU A 68 -7.78 -19.46 13.01
CA LEU A 68 -7.88 -20.51 14.03
C LEU A 68 -6.55 -20.78 14.73
N THR A 69 -5.44 -20.85 13.99
CA THR A 69 -4.15 -21.25 14.56
C THR A 69 -3.52 -20.15 15.42
N LEU A 70 -3.49 -18.90 14.96
CA LEU A 70 -2.80 -17.82 15.67
C LEU A 70 -3.38 -17.54 17.07
N PRO A 71 -4.70 -17.35 17.25
CA PRO A 71 -5.27 -17.17 18.58
C PRO A 71 -5.08 -18.41 19.45
N THR A 72 -5.22 -19.61 18.89
CA THR A 72 -5.07 -20.87 19.65
C THR A 72 -3.64 -21.05 20.17
N ILE A 73 -2.63 -20.77 19.34
CA ILE A 73 -1.22 -20.75 19.77
C ILE A 73 -1.01 -19.72 20.88
N SER A 74 -1.61 -18.53 20.73
CA SER A 74 -1.56 -17.47 21.75
C SER A 74 -2.15 -17.95 23.08
N PHE A 75 -3.35 -18.56 23.07
CA PHE A 75 -3.96 -19.17 24.26
C PHE A 75 -3.09 -20.24 24.91
N LEU A 76 -2.52 -21.15 24.11
CA LEU A 76 -1.66 -22.22 24.62
C LEU A 76 -0.40 -21.66 25.30
N LEU A 77 0.23 -20.66 24.69
CA LEU A 77 1.38 -19.96 25.30
C LEU A 77 1.00 -19.27 26.61
N PHE A 78 -0.21 -18.70 26.71
CA PHE A 78 -0.70 -18.09 27.95
C PHE A 78 -0.94 -19.12 29.05
N ASP A 79 -1.68 -20.19 28.75
CA ASP A 79 -1.95 -21.25 29.71
C ASP A 79 -0.63 -21.86 30.20
N PHE A 80 0.29 -22.14 29.28
CA PHE A 80 1.62 -22.63 29.63
C PHE A 80 2.36 -21.66 30.57
N SER A 81 2.32 -20.35 30.30
CA SER A 81 2.94 -19.36 31.18
C SER A 81 2.30 -19.31 32.58
N SER A 82 0.97 -19.44 32.67
CA SER A 82 0.24 -19.48 33.94
C SER A 82 0.52 -20.76 34.71
N TYR A 83 0.60 -21.91 34.04
CA TYR A 83 1.01 -23.18 34.65
C TYR A 83 2.45 -23.15 35.14
N LEU A 84 3.38 -22.53 34.40
CA LEU A 84 4.75 -22.33 34.87
C LEU A 84 4.80 -21.49 36.15
N GLU A 85 3.95 -20.47 36.27
CA GLU A 85 3.87 -19.65 37.48
C GLU A 85 3.31 -20.42 38.67
N LEU A 86 2.27 -21.24 38.46
CA LEU A 86 1.73 -22.16 39.48
C LEU A 86 2.75 -23.23 39.90
N PHE A 87 3.47 -23.81 38.93
CA PHE A 87 4.50 -24.80 39.17
C PHE A 87 5.67 -24.20 39.97
N LYS A 88 6.08 -22.98 39.59
CA LYS A 88 7.09 -22.21 40.33
C LYS A 88 6.63 -21.92 41.77
N ARG A 89 5.36 -21.58 41.99
CA ARG A 89 4.80 -21.38 43.35
C ARG A 89 4.81 -22.68 44.16
N LYS A 90 4.61 -23.84 43.51
CA LYS A 90 4.61 -25.15 44.18
C LYS A 90 6.01 -25.62 44.57
N ILE A 91 7.03 -25.33 43.75
CA ILE A 91 8.42 -25.73 44.01
C ILE A 91 9.16 -24.72 44.90
N SER A 92 8.95 -23.43 44.66
CA SER A 92 9.73 -22.34 45.28
C SER A 92 8.90 -21.52 46.29
N GLY A 93 7.78 -22.05 46.77
CA GLY A 93 6.92 -21.36 47.72
C GLY A 93 6.31 -20.05 47.19
N PRO A 94 5.59 -19.29 48.03
CA PRO A 94 4.88 -18.07 47.62
C PRO A 94 5.79 -16.83 47.49
N HIS A 95 7.11 -17.00 47.54
CA HIS A 95 8.10 -15.92 47.52
C HIS A 95 8.16 -15.12 46.22
N PHE A 96 7.69 -15.71 45.11
CA PHE A 96 7.70 -15.12 43.77
C PHE A 96 6.29 -14.72 43.31
N THR A 97 5.56 -13.97 44.13
CA THR A 97 4.27 -13.39 43.70
C THR A 97 4.50 -12.07 42.99
N GLY A 98 4.22 -12.04 41.68
CA GLY A 98 4.23 -10.83 40.88
C GLY A 98 3.74 -11.13 39.47
N ILE A 99 2.64 -10.48 39.08
CA ILE A 99 2.05 -10.61 37.74
C ILE A 99 3.14 -10.35 36.70
N SER A 100 3.40 -11.33 35.83
CA SER A 100 4.34 -11.17 34.72
C SER A 100 3.94 -9.95 33.87
N ARG A 101 4.92 -9.17 33.39
CA ARG A 101 4.64 -7.98 32.55
C ARG A 101 3.83 -8.33 31.30
N SER A 102 3.97 -9.55 30.79
CA SER A 102 3.17 -10.10 29.68
C SER A 102 1.76 -10.48 30.12
N GLY A 103 1.59 -11.16 31.25
CA GLY A 103 0.26 -11.50 31.81
C GLY A 103 -0.57 -10.26 32.15
N ALA A 104 0.09 -9.19 32.61
CA ALA A 104 -0.51 -7.88 32.84
C ALA A 104 -1.14 -7.26 31.58
N ILE A 105 -0.42 -7.29 30.46
CA ILE A 105 -0.87 -6.75 29.17
C ILE A 105 -2.08 -7.54 28.64
N VAL A 106 -2.08 -8.85 28.84
CA VAL A 106 -3.13 -9.76 28.34
C VAL A 106 -4.39 -9.65 29.18
N ALA A 107 -4.24 -9.57 30.49
CA ALA A 107 -5.33 -9.24 31.40
C ALA A 107 -5.93 -7.87 31.03
N ALA A 108 -5.08 -6.88 30.73
CA ALA A 108 -5.52 -5.56 30.29
C ALA A 108 -6.27 -5.58 28.95
N LEU A 109 -5.84 -6.42 27.98
CA LEU A 109 -6.54 -6.63 26.70
C LEU A 109 -7.93 -7.25 26.89
N SER A 110 -8.03 -8.30 27.72
CA SER A 110 -9.31 -8.96 28.02
C SER A 110 -10.25 -8.03 28.80
N LEU A 111 -9.71 -7.28 29.76
CA LEU A 111 -10.48 -6.32 30.55
C LEU A 111 -10.94 -5.15 29.69
N GLY A 112 -10.07 -4.59 28.84
CA GLY A 112 -10.44 -3.52 27.89
C GLY A 112 -11.61 -3.91 27.00
N ALA A 113 -11.57 -5.10 26.39
CA ALA A 113 -12.68 -5.61 25.57
C ALA A 113 -14.00 -5.75 26.36
N SER A 114 -13.92 -6.22 27.62
CA SER A 114 -15.10 -6.37 28.48
C SER A 114 -15.73 -5.02 28.85
N MET A 115 -14.90 -4.00 29.07
CA MET A 115 -15.34 -2.66 29.49
C MET A 115 -16.11 -1.94 28.37
N ILE A 116 -15.75 -2.15 27.11
CA ILE A 116 -16.47 -1.61 25.96
C ILE A 116 -17.94 -2.09 25.95
N ARG A 117 -18.21 -3.34 26.35
CA ARG A 117 -19.58 -3.90 26.33
C ARG A 117 -20.46 -3.38 27.46
N LEU A 118 -19.89 -2.92 28.57
CA LEU A 118 -20.66 -2.38 29.69
C LEU A 118 -21.39 -1.08 29.31
N ARG A 119 -20.89 -0.34 28.32
CA ARG A 119 -21.46 0.96 27.88
C ARG A 119 -21.81 0.95 26.38
N LYS A 120 -22.70 0.02 26.00
CA LYS A 120 -23.07 -0.27 24.59
C LYS A 120 -23.38 0.98 23.76
N ILE A 121 -24.21 1.91 24.26
CA ILE A 121 -24.63 3.10 23.51
C ILE A 121 -23.43 4.00 23.17
N ARG A 122 -22.57 4.26 24.15
CA ARG A 122 -21.41 5.12 23.93
C ARG A 122 -20.41 4.47 22.98
N SER A 123 -20.06 3.21 23.25
CA SER A 123 -19.08 2.49 22.44
C SER A 123 -19.55 2.36 21.01
N THR A 124 -20.84 2.11 20.78
CA THR A 124 -21.43 2.09 19.42
C THR A 124 -21.35 3.45 18.74
N LEU A 125 -21.57 4.57 19.44
CA LEU A 125 -21.40 5.91 18.88
C LEU A 125 -19.93 6.21 18.52
N ILE A 126 -18.96 5.78 19.34
CA ILE A 126 -17.52 5.90 19.05
C ILE A 126 -17.15 5.05 17.83
N PHE A 127 -17.64 3.81 17.76
CA PHE A 127 -17.47 2.96 16.58
C PHE A 127 -18.07 3.60 15.33
N LEU A 128 -19.29 4.13 15.42
CA LEU A 128 -19.97 4.76 14.29
C LEU A 128 -19.22 5.99 13.79
N THR A 129 -18.77 6.86 14.69
CA THR A 129 -17.96 8.04 14.34
C THR A 129 -16.64 7.63 13.68
N LEU A 130 -15.96 6.63 14.22
CA LEU A 130 -14.75 6.08 13.59
C LEU A 130 -15.03 5.52 12.20
N VAL A 131 -16.07 4.71 12.05
CA VAL A 131 -16.47 4.14 10.74
C VAL A 131 -16.77 5.26 9.74
N ILE A 132 -17.47 6.32 10.14
CA ILE A 132 -17.76 7.48 9.26
C ILE A 132 -16.49 8.22 8.86
N ILE A 133 -15.59 8.48 9.81
CA ILE A 133 -14.31 9.14 9.52
C ILE A 133 -13.51 8.29 8.53
N ILE A 134 -13.43 6.98 8.76
CA ILE A 134 -12.69 6.05 7.92
C ILE A 134 -13.32 5.93 6.53
N LEU A 135 -14.64 5.86 6.45
CA LEU A 135 -15.38 5.90 5.20
C LEU A 135 -15.09 7.18 4.43
N GLY A 136 -15.11 8.34 5.11
CA GLY A 136 -14.74 9.63 4.51
C GLY A 136 -13.31 9.60 3.98
N LEU A 137 -12.34 9.16 4.77
CA LEU A 137 -10.95 9.05 4.34
C LEU A 137 -10.78 8.11 3.15
N ILE A 138 -11.47 6.98 3.13
CA ILE A 138 -11.43 6.04 2.02
C ILE A 138 -12.00 6.71 0.77
N ILE A 139 -13.20 7.31 0.85
CA ILE A 139 -13.87 7.97 -0.27
C ILE A 139 -13.05 9.14 -0.83
N PHE A 140 -12.54 10.03 0.03
CA PHE A 140 -11.75 11.19 -0.40
C PHE A 140 -10.33 10.86 -0.84
N SER A 141 -9.76 9.73 -0.40
CA SER A 141 -8.43 9.30 -0.85
C SER A 141 -8.44 8.65 -2.23
N PHE A 142 -9.62 8.40 -2.83
CA PHE A 142 -9.69 7.88 -4.19
C PHE A 142 -9.32 8.96 -5.21
N PRO A 143 -8.31 8.73 -6.07
CA PRO A 143 -8.21 9.52 -7.26
C PRO A 143 -9.43 9.20 -8.12
N ALA A 144 -10.30 10.19 -8.29
CA ALA A 144 -11.37 10.10 -9.26
C ALA A 144 -10.74 9.89 -10.63
N VAL A 145 -11.06 8.78 -11.29
CA VAL A 145 -10.58 8.54 -12.64
C VAL A 145 -11.59 9.17 -13.58
N THR A 146 -11.17 10.24 -14.25
CA THR A 146 -11.93 10.82 -15.36
C THR A 146 -11.29 10.43 -16.69
N THR A 147 -12.06 10.44 -17.76
CA THR A 147 -11.49 10.36 -19.12
C THR A 147 -11.06 11.76 -19.53
N GLY A 148 -9.77 11.93 -19.83
CA GLY A 148 -9.26 13.17 -20.38
C GLY A 148 -8.28 12.93 -21.52
N ILE A 149 -7.73 14.02 -22.06
CA ILE A 149 -6.75 13.97 -23.12
C ILE A 149 -5.38 14.21 -22.52
N VAL A 150 -4.46 13.29 -22.81
CA VAL A 150 -3.05 13.46 -22.46
C VAL A 150 -2.32 13.91 -23.71
N LYS A 151 -1.71 15.09 -23.65
CA LYS A 151 -0.81 15.61 -24.69
C LYS A 151 0.60 15.15 -24.35
N ARG A 152 1.20 14.30 -25.19
CA ARG A 152 2.60 13.84 -25.00
C ARG A 152 3.49 14.41 -26.10
N ASN A 153 4.53 15.15 -25.72
CA ASN A 153 5.55 15.55 -26.68
C ASN A 153 6.34 14.31 -27.15
N THR A 154 6.46 14.13 -28.47
CA THR A 154 7.23 13.04 -29.09
C THR A 154 8.70 13.40 -29.31
N TYR A 155 9.05 14.67 -29.14
CA TYR A 155 10.35 15.28 -29.44
C TYR A 155 10.77 15.14 -30.91
N LEU A 156 9.82 14.85 -31.81
CA LEU A 156 10.06 14.80 -33.25
C LEU A 156 9.94 16.21 -33.83
N THR A 157 10.88 16.54 -34.73
CA THR A 157 10.80 17.74 -35.55
C THR A 157 9.76 17.53 -36.65
N PRO A 158 8.70 18.35 -36.73
CA PRO A 158 7.63 18.20 -37.71
C PRO A 158 8.15 18.45 -39.14
N THR A 159 7.79 17.58 -40.07
CA THR A 159 8.11 17.77 -41.50
C THR A 159 7.07 18.60 -42.25
N TYR A 160 5.88 18.75 -41.68
CA TYR A 160 4.84 19.69 -42.13
C TYR A 160 3.97 20.13 -40.94
N THR A 161 3.18 21.19 -41.14
CA THR A 161 2.21 21.67 -40.15
C THR A 161 0.85 21.05 -40.42
N GLY A 162 0.38 20.20 -39.50
CA GLY A 162 -0.91 19.54 -39.65
C GLY A 162 -1.21 18.55 -38.53
N ILE A 163 -2.20 17.70 -38.82
CA ILE A 163 -2.65 16.59 -37.97
C ILE A 163 -2.48 15.30 -38.78
N LEU A 164 -1.98 14.24 -38.15
CA LEU A 164 -1.92 12.89 -38.70
C LEU A 164 -2.66 11.94 -37.76
N ILE A 165 -3.62 11.20 -38.30
CA ILE A 165 -4.44 10.23 -37.56
C ILE A 165 -4.09 8.84 -38.04
N LYS A 166 -3.76 7.94 -37.11
CA LYS A 166 -3.37 6.56 -37.40
C LYS A 166 -3.81 5.61 -36.30
N ASP A 167 -4.12 4.36 -36.66
CA ASP A 167 -4.31 3.30 -35.67
C ASP A 167 -2.96 2.87 -35.06
N ASN A 168 -2.92 2.68 -33.75
CA ASN A 168 -1.71 2.31 -33.02
C ASN A 168 -1.13 0.93 -33.40
N LEU A 169 -1.97 0.03 -33.93
CA LEU A 169 -1.62 -1.29 -34.43
C LEU A 169 -1.63 -1.33 -35.96
N TRP A 170 -1.71 -0.17 -36.62
CA TRP A 170 -1.64 -0.03 -38.07
C TRP A 170 -2.72 -0.84 -38.82
N ARG A 171 -3.89 -0.95 -38.19
CA ARG A 171 -5.09 -1.52 -38.80
C ARG A 171 -5.72 -0.53 -39.78
N ALA A 172 -6.56 -1.06 -40.66
CA ALA A 172 -7.38 -0.25 -41.53
C ALA A 172 -8.33 0.63 -40.71
N ILE A 173 -8.43 1.91 -41.05
CA ILE A 173 -9.39 2.86 -40.49
C ILE A 173 -10.75 2.59 -41.15
N PRO A 174 -11.78 2.15 -40.41
CA PRO A 174 -13.09 1.88 -40.99
C PRO A 174 -13.78 3.17 -41.45
N GLN A 175 -14.68 3.06 -42.43
CA GLN A 175 -15.43 4.20 -42.96
C GLN A 175 -16.16 4.99 -41.86
N ARG A 176 -16.76 4.31 -40.88
CA ARG A 176 -17.43 4.96 -39.73
C ARG A 176 -16.54 5.93 -38.97
N VAL A 177 -15.23 5.65 -38.90
CA VAL A 177 -14.27 6.54 -38.22
C VAL A 177 -13.98 7.76 -39.07
N LEU A 178 -13.87 7.59 -40.39
CA LEU A 178 -13.76 8.70 -41.34
C LEU A 178 -15.00 9.61 -41.27
N ASP A 179 -16.21 9.05 -41.20
CA ASP A 179 -17.45 9.81 -41.09
C ASP A 179 -17.47 10.66 -39.79
N ASN A 180 -17.01 10.11 -38.67
CA ASN A 180 -16.86 10.85 -37.41
C ASN A 180 -15.84 11.99 -37.51
N ILE A 181 -14.73 11.77 -38.24
CA ILE A 181 -13.70 12.80 -38.46
C ILE A 181 -14.30 13.93 -39.30
N ASN A 182 -15.01 13.61 -40.38
CA ASN A 182 -15.67 14.59 -41.24
C ASN A 182 -16.74 15.39 -40.47
N ASP A 183 -17.59 14.75 -39.67
CA ASP A 183 -18.59 15.43 -38.83
C ASP A 183 -17.94 16.45 -37.87
N ILE A 184 -16.80 16.13 -37.28
CA ILE A 184 -16.06 17.04 -36.39
C ILE A 184 -15.49 18.23 -37.18
N LEU A 185 -14.92 17.97 -38.34
CA LEU A 185 -14.33 19.01 -39.19
C LEU A 185 -15.39 19.96 -39.75
N GLU A 186 -16.53 19.45 -40.19
CA GLU A 186 -17.66 20.26 -40.65
C GLU A 186 -18.22 21.13 -39.52
N LYS A 187 -18.41 20.55 -38.32
CA LYS A 187 -18.87 21.30 -37.14
C LYS A 187 -17.86 22.33 -36.64
N SER A 188 -16.57 22.15 -36.93
CA SER A 188 -15.53 23.11 -36.53
C SER A 188 -15.61 24.44 -37.28
N GLY A 189 -16.19 24.44 -38.49
CA GLY A 189 -16.29 25.64 -39.34
C GLY A 189 -14.96 26.15 -39.90
N TYR A 190 -13.86 25.41 -39.75
CA TYR A 190 -12.54 25.81 -40.24
C TYR A 190 -12.31 25.44 -41.70
N GLN A 191 -11.45 26.19 -42.39
CA GLN A 191 -11.00 25.80 -43.73
C GLN A 191 -9.89 24.75 -43.59
N TYR A 192 -10.12 23.54 -44.12
CA TYR A 192 -9.17 22.43 -44.01
C TYR A 192 -8.88 21.76 -45.36
N SER A 193 -7.81 20.99 -45.40
CA SER A 193 -7.52 20.00 -46.44
C SER A 193 -7.29 18.67 -45.78
N ILE A 194 -7.95 17.63 -46.28
CA ILE A 194 -7.88 16.26 -45.79
C ILE A 194 -7.35 15.37 -46.90
N SER A 195 -6.45 14.45 -46.58
CA SER A 195 -5.95 13.45 -47.51
C SER A 195 -6.01 12.07 -46.89
N LEU A 196 -6.56 11.13 -47.67
CA LEU A 196 -6.65 9.73 -47.32
C LEU A 196 -5.42 9.03 -47.87
N ARG A 197 -4.66 8.38 -46.99
CA ARG A 197 -3.53 7.54 -47.38
C ARG A 197 -4.00 6.09 -47.35
N THR A 198 -4.14 5.52 -48.54
CA THR A 198 -4.68 4.18 -48.75
C THR A 198 -3.58 3.23 -49.17
N GLY A 199 -3.79 1.94 -48.91
CA GLY A 199 -2.83 0.91 -49.28
C GLY A 199 -3.52 -0.39 -49.66
N LEU A 200 -2.97 -1.03 -50.69
CA LEU A 200 -3.37 -2.37 -51.11
C LEU A 200 -2.13 -3.22 -51.36
N TYR A 201 -2.06 -4.34 -50.66
CA TYR A 201 -1.13 -5.42 -50.98
C TYR A 201 -1.86 -6.40 -51.88
N PRO A 202 -1.42 -6.59 -53.14
CA PRO A 202 -2.08 -7.52 -54.04
C PRO A 202 -1.90 -8.96 -53.52
N ASN A 203 -2.98 -9.73 -53.46
CA ASN A 203 -2.94 -11.13 -53.01
C ASN A 203 -2.20 -12.04 -54.01
N ASN A 204 -2.24 -11.68 -55.30
CA ASN A 204 -1.57 -12.40 -56.39
C ASN A 204 -0.48 -11.51 -56.98
N THR A 205 0.55 -12.13 -57.55
CA THR A 205 1.61 -11.40 -58.25
C THR A 205 1.05 -10.72 -59.51
N ILE A 206 0.98 -9.39 -59.50
CA ILE A 206 0.56 -8.59 -60.66
C ILE A 206 1.81 -8.21 -61.45
N LYS A 207 1.89 -8.61 -62.73
CA LYS A 207 3.00 -8.25 -63.62
C LYS A 207 2.79 -6.88 -64.25
N ILE A 208 3.89 -6.19 -64.56
CA ILE A 208 3.94 -4.89 -65.23
C ILE A 208 4.52 -5.13 -66.64
N ASN A 209 3.80 -4.71 -67.70
CA ASN A 209 4.21 -4.80 -69.11
C ASN A 209 4.65 -6.20 -69.60
N GLU A 210 4.15 -7.28 -68.98
CA GLU A 210 4.53 -8.69 -69.27
C GLU A 210 6.01 -9.05 -69.03
N GLU A 211 6.81 -8.13 -68.47
CA GLU A 211 8.22 -8.35 -68.12
C GLU A 211 8.38 -9.02 -66.73
N ASN A 212 9.62 -9.30 -66.31
CA ASN A 212 9.96 -9.78 -64.96
C ASN A 212 9.83 -8.67 -63.88
N SER A 213 8.80 -7.83 -64.00
CA SER A 213 8.49 -6.74 -63.07
C SER A 213 7.09 -6.93 -62.47
N PHE A 214 6.98 -6.66 -61.17
CA PHE A 214 5.83 -6.99 -60.34
C PHE A 214 5.41 -5.82 -59.47
N VAL A 215 4.12 -5.71 -59.18
CA VAL A 215 3.60 -4.73 -58.22
C VAL A 215 3.74 -5.28 -56.80
N SER A 216 4.49 -4.60 -55.96
CA SER A 216 4.61 -4.93 -54.54
C SER A 216 3.43 -4.44 -53.72
N ALA A 217 2.98 -3.21 -53.98
CA ALA A 217 1.84 -2.59 -53.31
C ALA A 217 1.35 -1.38 -54.12
N PHE A 218 0.06 -1.10 -54.02
CA PHE A 218 -0.49 0.18 -54.44
C PHE A 218 -0.54 1.12 -53.23
N LEU A 219 0.14 2.25 -53.34
CA LEU A 219 0.13 3.31 -52.34
C LEU A 219 -0.73 4.46 -52.87
N GLY A 220 -1.86 4.69 -52.21
CA GLY A 220 -2.83 5.68 -52.63
C GLY A 220 -2.72 6.98 -51.84
N TYR A 221 -2.71 8.10 -52.54
CA TYR A 221 -2.81 9.43 -51.92
C TYR A 221 -3.94 10.24 -52.55
N SER A 222 -4.60 11.07 -51.74
CA SER A 222 -5.54 12.05 -52.26
C SER A 222 -4.81 13.21 -52.94
N VAL A 223 -5.51 13.92 -53.84
CA VAL A 223 -4.99 15.11 -54.54
C VAL A 223 -4.55 16.19 -53.55
N GLU A 224 -5.26 16.31 -52.43
CA GLU A 224 -5.03 17.27 -51.36
C GLU A 224 -3.76 17.02 -50.54
N GLU A 225 -3.12 15.84 -50.65
CA GLU A 225 -1.90 15.49 -49.91
C GLU A 225 -0.80 16.52 -50.12
N ASP A 226 -0.67 17.05 -51.34
CA ASP A 226 0.33 18.06 -51.67
C ASP A 226 0.12 19.37 -50.90
N LYS A 227 -1.13 19.78 -50.67
CA LYS A 227 -1.42 20.97 -49.86
C LYS A 227 -1.03 20.79 -48.40
N ILE A 228 -1.03 19.54 -47.92
CA ILE A 228 -0.77 19.16 -46.53
C ILE A 228 0.74 19.01 -46.31
N SER A 229 1.35 18.02 -46.96
CA SER A 229 2.74 17.64 -46.77
C SER A 229 3.70 18.30 -47.77
N GLY A 230 3.23 18.84 -48.90
CA GLY A 230 4.13 19.34 -49.95
C GLY A 230 4.92 18.22 -50.60
N ILE A 231 4.25 17.12 -50.93
CA ILE A 231 4.86 15.92 -51.51
C ILE A 231 5.28 16.13 -52.97
N SER A 232 4.67 17.08 -53.70
CA SER A 232 5.02 17.41 -55.08
C SER A 232 6.48 17.88 -55.23
N GLY A 233 7.07 18.46 -54.20
CA GLY A 233 8.48 18.88 -54.20
C GLY A 233 9.49 17.73 -54.34
N LEU A 234 9.03 16.47 -54.21
CA LEU A 234 9.85 15.28 -54.43
C LEU A 234 9.80 14.76 -55.87
N ILE A 235 8.89 15.29 -56.70
CA ILE A 235 8.74 14.88 -58.09
C ILE A 235 9.89 15.48 -58.91
N ILE A 236 10.69 14.61 -59.51
CA ILE A 236 11.81 15.01 -60.38
C ILE A 236 11.28 15.46 -61.74
N ARG A 237 10.28 14.76 -62.27
CA ARG A 237 9.68 15.00 -63.60
C ARG A 237 8.18 14.73 -63.59
N GLY A 238 7.42 15.52 -64.35
CA GLY A 238 5.96 15.42 -64.42
C GLY A 238 5.27 16.28 -63.36
N ARG A 239 4.12 15.83 -62.87
CA ARG A 239 3.27 16.58 -61.93
C ARG A 239 2.63 15.67 -60.89
N TRP A 240 2.10 16.28 -59.81
CA TRP A 240 1.23 15.59 -58.86
C TRP A 240 -0.18 15.36 -59.46
N PHE A 241 -0.99 14.55 -58.78
CA PHE A 241 -2.35 14.21 -59.19
C PHE A 241 -3.27 15.44 -59.25
N ASN A 242 -4.20 15.43 -60.22
CA ASN A 242 -5.29 16.38 -60.36
C ASN A 242 -6.63 15.70 -60.05
N LYS A 243 -7.69 16.50 -59.83
CA LYS A 243 -9.05 15.98 -59.53
C LYS A 243 -9.65 15.11 -60.64
N THR A 244 -9.19 15.25 -61.88
CA THR A 244 -9.66 14.47 -63.04
C THR A 244 -8.84 13.20 -63.27
N ASP A 245 -7.74 13.01 -62.54
CA ASP A 245 -6.90 11.85 -62.71
C ASP A 245 -7.44 10.67 -61.90
N TYR A 246 -7.68 9.54 -62.58
CA TYR A 246 -8.15 8.31 -61.96
C TYR A 246 -7.20 7.14 -62.29
N ASN A 247 -7.09 6.78 -63.58
CA ASN A 247 -6.18 5.73 -64.07
C ASN A 247 -4.77 6.27 -64.33
N VAL A 248 -4.13 6.82 -63.31
CA VAL A 248 -2.77 7.36 -63.39
C VAL A 248 -1.87 6.77 -62.31
N CYS A 249 -0.56 6.80 -62.55
CA CYS A 249 0.43 6.44 -61.55
C CYS A 249 1.64 7.39 -61.55
N ILE A 250 2.26 7.50 -60.39
CA ILE A 250 3.58 8.07 -60.18
C ILE A 250 4.52 6.92 -59.81
N LEU A 251 5.69 6.91 -60.43
CA LEU A 251 6.71 5.88 -60.21
C LEU A 251 7.92 6.48 -59.53
N ASP A 252 8.68 5.66 -58.81
CA ASP A 252 9.99 6.08 -58.36
C ASP A 252 11.02 6.04 -59.51
N ASN A 253 12.11 6.79 -59.36
CA ASN A 253 13.16 6.89 -60.36
C ASN A 253 13.93 5.57 -60.63
N VAL A 254 13.88 4.60 -59.72
CA VAL A 254 14.48 3.27 -59.91
C VAL A 254 13.55 2.40 -60.75
N ALA A 255 12.26 2.38 -60.44
CA ALA A 255 11.21 1.72 -61.21
C ALA A 255 11.16 2.26 -62.64
N ALA A 256 11.22 3.59 -62.81
CA ALA A 256 11.21 4.21 -64.14
C ALA A 256 12.40 3.78 -65.02
N ARG A 257 13.59 3.66 -64.43
CA ARG A 257 14.80 3.17 -65.13
C ARG A 257 14.72 1.69 -65.46
N TYR A 258 14.18 0.88 -64.54
CA TYR A 258 14.06 -0.56 -64.73
C TYR A 258 13.07 -0.91 -65.84
N LEU A 259 11.95 -0.18 -65.91
CA LEU A 259 10.89 -0.36 -66.91
C LEU A 259 11.19 0.32 -68.26
N ASN A 260 12.41 0.86 -68.44
CA ASN A 260 12.84 1.59 -69.65
C ASN A 260 11.87 2.72 -70.08
N ILE A 261 11.24 3.41 -69.12
CA ILE A 261 10.25 4.45 -69.42
C ILE A 261 10.94 5.69 -69.97
N ASN A 262 10.48 6.18 -71.12
CA ASN A 262 11.02 7.39 -71.72
C ASN A 262 10.54 8.64 -70.98
N VAL A 263 11.44 9.19 -70.16
CA VAL A 263 11.16 10.34 -69.28
C VAL A 263 10.72 11.59 -70.06
N SER A 264 11.13 11.74 -71.31
CA SER A 264 10.77 12.89 -72.16
C SER A 264 9.29 12.88 -72.59
N ASN A 265 8.69 11.69 -72.74
CA ASN A 265 7.30 11.52 -73.17
C ASN A 265 6.27 11.66 -72.05
N ILE A 266 6.72 11.74 -70.79
CA ILE A 266 5.84 11.88 -69.61
C ILE A 266 5.11 13.23 -69.64
N ALA A 267 5.79 14.31 -70.05
CA ALA A 267 5.19 15.62 -70.20
C ALA A 267 4.16 15.67 -71.35
N ALA A 268 4.36 14.85 -72.39
CA ALA A 268 3.43 14.71 -73.51
C ALA A 268 2.23 13.79 -73.19
N GLY A 269 2.28 13.04 -72.09
CA GLY A 269 1.17 12.19 -71.62
C GLY A 269 1.03 10.84 -72.34
N ASN A 270 2.04 10.42 -73.10
CA ASN A 270 1.97 9.24 -73.97
C ASN A 270 2.51 7.94 -73.35
N GLU A 271 3.00 7.99 -72.11
CA GLU A 271 3.59 6.84 -71.42
C GLU A 271 2.58 6.13 -70.50
N TYR A 272 2.49 4.81 -70.62
CA TYR A 272 1.56 3.97 -69.87
C TYR A 272 2.21 2.68 -69.40
N ILE A 273 1.72 2.18 -68.27
CA ILE A 273 1.96 0.82 -67.79
C ILE A 273 0.69 -0.01 -67.99
N LEU A 274 0.86 -1.23 -68.48
CA LEU A 274 -0.18 -2.24 -68.53
C LEU A 274 0.06 -3.27 -67.42
N LEU A 275 -0.92 -3.44 -66.55
CA LEU A 275 -0.90 -4.49 -65.53
C LEU A 275 -1.52 -5.77 -66.07
N SER A 276 -1.05 -6.93 -65.60
CA SER A 276 -1.60 -8.25 -65.97
C SER A 276 -3.08 -8.45 -65.60
N THR A 277 -3.66 -7.53 -64.82
CA THR A 277 -5.09 -7.46 -64.51
C THR A 277 -5.92 -6.80 -65.62
N GLY A 278 -5.29 -6.27 -66.67
CA GLY A 278 -5.91 -5.47 -67.73
C GLY A 278 -6.00 -3.98 -67.41
N LEU A 279 -5.55 -3.54 -66.23
CA LEU A 279 -5.56 -2.12 -65.84
C LEU A 279 -4.42 -1.35 -66.53
N LYS A 280 -4.79 -0.34 -67.32
CA LYS A 280 -3.84 0.56 -67.98
C LYS A 280 -3.70 1.86 -67.18
N LEU A 281 -2.49 2.14 -66.68
CA LEU A 281 -2.19 3.32 -65.88
C LEU A 281 -1.28 4.28 -66.64
N ARG A 282 -1.69 5.55 -66.75
CA ARG A 282 -0.87 6.61 -67.37
C ARG A 282 0.16 7.14 -66.39
N ILE A 283 1.42 7.24 -66.80
CA ILE A 283 2.47 7.76 -65.94
C ILE A 283 2.43 9.29 -65.97
N VAL A 284 2.18 9.92 -64.82
CA VAL A 284 2.05 11.39 -64.69
C VAL A 284 3.23 12.05 -64.00
N GLY A 285 4.07 11.27 -63.31
CA GLY A 285 5.26 11.79 -62.65
C GLY A 285 6.24 10.71 -62.21
N ILE A 286 7.48 11.15 -61.98
CA ILE A 286 8.57 10.37 -61.40
C ILE A 286 9.04 11.02 -60.10
N ILE A 287 9.00 10.28 -59.01
CA ILE A 287 9.44 10.73 -57.67
C ILE A 287 10.87 10.24 -57.36
N ASP A 288 11.63 11.04 -56.60
CA ASP A 288 12.94 10.61 -56.10
C ASP A 288 12.79 9.53 -55.03
N ASN A 289 13.24 8.31 -55.32
CA ASN A 289 13.15 7.18 -54.40
C ASN A 289 13.90 7.43 -53.08
N LYS A 290 15.08 8.06 -53.11
CA LYS A 290 15.91 8.27 -51.93
C LYS A 290 15.30 9.34 -51.02
N LEU A 291 14.85 10.45 -51.59
CA LEU A 291 14.21 11.51 -50.81
C LEU A 291 12.85 11.07 -50.28
N PHE A 292 12.08 10.32 -51.07
CA PHE A 292 10.77 9.83 -50.65
C PHE A 292 10.87 8.80 -49.50
N ASN A 293 11.79 7.83 -49.60
CA ASN A 293 11.98 6.84 -48.55
C ASN A 293 12.55 7.41 -47.24
N ASN A 294 13.40 8.44 -47.33
CA ASN A 294 13.99 9.09 -46.16
C ASN A 294 13.08 10.18 -45.54
N ARG A 295 11.93 10.46 -46.15
CA ARG A 295 11.01 11.47 -45.63
C ARG A 295 10.21 10.91 -44.47
N ILE A 296 10.35 11.59 -43.33
CA ILE A 296 9.71 11.21 -42.07
C ILE A 296 8.37 11.93 -41.92
N ASP A 297 7.35 11.22 -41.48
CA ASP A 297 6.01 11.72 -41.20
C ASP A 297 5.86 12.18 -39.73
N LEU A 298 4.71 12.75 -39.34
CA LEU A 298 4.52 13.28 -37.98
C LEU A 298 4.62 12.21 -36.88
N ASP A 299 4.42 10.94 -37.21
CA ASP A 299 4.60 9.81 -36.28
C ASP A 299 6.05 9.34 -36.13
N GLY A 300 6.98 9.87 -36.93
CA GLY A 300 8.38 9.43 -36.97
C GLY A 300 8.64 8.25 -37.92
N GLY A 301 7.62 7.70 -38.58
CA GLY A 301 7.76 6.67 -39.62
C GLY A 301 7.97 7.29 -41.01
N ASN A 302 8.15 6.47 -42.06
CA ASN A 302 8.20 7.02 -43.41
C ASN A 302 6.78 7.20 -43.99
N PHE A 303 6.71 7.94 -45.10
CA PHE A 303 5.47 8.17 -45.83
C PHE A 303 4.90 6.91 -46.52
N THR A 304 5.67 5.84 -46.68
CA THR A 304 5.27 4.60 -47.36
C THR A 304 4.46 3.64 -46.47
N LEU A 305 3.82 2.64 -47.08
CA LEU A 305 3.11 1.58 -46.34
C LEU A 305 4.08 0.71 -45.54
N ILE A 306 3.60 0.18 -44.41
CA ILE A 306 4.40 -0.76 -43.61
C ILE A 306 4.45 -2.12 -44.30
N ASP A 307 5.66 -2.65 -44.45
CA ASP A 307 5.88 -4.04 -44.81
C ASP A 307 5.34 -5.02 -43.75
N ARG A 308 4.14 -5.55 -43.99
CA ARG A 308 3.52 -6.58 -43.14
C ARG A 308 4.20 -7.94 -43.26
N VAL A 309 4.82 -8.22 -44.42
CA VAL A 309 5.45 -9.52 -44.72
C VAL A 309 6.79 -9.63 -44.00
N GLY A 310 7.60 -8.56 -44.02
CA GLY A 310 8.84 -8.46 -43.24
C GLY A 310 8.61 -8.42 -41.72
N LEU A 311 7.50 -7.83 -41.26
CA LEU A 311 7.09 -7.88 -39.85
C LEU A 311 6.73 -9.31 -39.40
N ALA A 312 6.00 -10.07 -40.22
CA ALA A 312 5.66 -11.46 -39.91
C ALA A 312 6.89 -12.39 -39.89
N ALA A 313 7.87 -12.17 -40.79
CA ALA A 313 9.10 -12.95 -40.87
C ALA A 313 10.12 -12.61 -39.76
N GLY A 314 10.08 -11.41 -39.17
CA GLY A 314 11.03 -10.91 -38.17
C GLY A 314 10.59 -10.95 -36.71
N LEU A 315 9.40 -11.45 -36.38
CA LEU A 315 8.84 -11.51 -35.02
C LEU A 315 9.35 -12.71 -34.19
N LYS A 316 10.66 -12.97 -34.24
CA LYS A 316 11.38 -13.72 -33.19
C LYS A 316 12.43 -12.81 -32.54
N GLU A 317 12.02 -12.25 -31.41
CA GLU A 317 12.80 -11.99 -30.20
C GLU A 317 13.54 -10.65 -29.94
N GLU A 318 14.02 -9.83 -30.88
CA GLU A 318 14.93 -8.72 -30.42
C GLU A 318 14.69 -7.28 -30.91
N ARG A 319 13.61 -6.95 -31.62
CA ARG A 319 13.41 -5.58 -32.15
C ARG A 319 12.23 -4.78 -31.59
N MET A 320 11.64 -5.19 -30.46
CA MET A 320 10.58 -4.39 -29.80
C MET A 320 11.10 -3.13 -29.07
N THR A 321 12.41 -2.91 -28.98
CA THR A 321 13.02 -1.76 -28.27
C THR A 321 13.40 -0.58 -29.17
N LEU A 322 13.31 -0.70 -30.50
CA LEU A 322 13.69 0.37 -31.45
C LEU A 322 12.47 0.93 -32.21
N PHE A 323 11.59 1.61 -31.48
CA PHE A 323 10.40 2.31 -31.99
C PHE A 323 10.67 3.55 -32.86
N ARG A 324 11.86 3.73 -33.44
CA ARG A 324 12.23 5.02 -34.09
C ARG A 324 12.72 4.97 -35.53
N TYR A 325 13.04 3.81 -36.09
CA TYR A 325 13.59 3.74 -37.45
C TYR A 325 13.27 2.40 -38.11
N LEU A 326 12.01 2.16 -38.48
CA LEU A 326 11.70 1.11 -39.43
C LEU A 326 11.68 1.76 -40.83
N PRO A 327 12.71 1.53 -41.67
CA PRO A 327 12.60 1.89 -43.07
C PRO A 327 11.48 1.04 -43.67
N THR A 328 10.34 1.65 -43.98
CA THR A 328 9.17 1.00 -44.62
C THR A 328 9.38 0.76 -46.13
N SER A 329 10.64 0.56 -46.53
CA SER A 329 11.01 0.12 -47.88
C SER A 329 12.42 -0.50 -47.85
N LEU A 330 12.48 -1.79 -47.51
CA LEU A 330 13.58 -2.65 -47.96
C LEU A 330 13.05 -3.65 -49.00
N ILE A 331 12.21 -3.16 -49.93
CA ILE A 331 12.09 -3.85 -51.21
C ILE A 331 13.38 -3.50 -51.95
N LYS A 332 14.37 -4.39 -51.85
CA LYS A 332 15.59 -4.31 -52.66
C LYS A 332 15.15 -4.22 -54.12
N GLY A 333 15.35 -3.05 -54.75
CA GLY A 333 15.03 -2.76 -56.14
C GLY A 333 15.67 -3.69 -57.19
N ASN A 334 16.46 -4.68 -56.74
CA ASN A 334 17.03 -5.74 -57.57
C ASN A 334 16.11 -6.96 -57.77
N SER A 335 14.88 -6.95 -57.24
CA SER A 335 13.96 -8.10 -57.30
C SER A 335 12.78 -7.95 -58.28
N GLY A 336 12.71 -6.83 -59.01
CA GLY A 336 11.62 -6.56 -59.96
C GLY A 336 10.29 -6.14 -59.30
N TYR A 337 10.22 -6.00 -57.98
CA TYR A 337 9.03 -5.56 -57.25
C TYR A 337 9.02 -4.04 -57.02
N PHE A 338 7.94 -3.36 -57.41
CA PHE A 338 7.82 -1.89 -57.32
C PHE A 338 6.54 -1.45 -56.61
N ILE A 339 6.62 -0.32 -55.88
CA ILE A 339 5.44 0.33 -55.30
C ILE A 339 4.88 1.29 -56.35
N LEU A 340 3.58 1.15 -56.65
CA LEU A 340 2.88 2.08 -57.54
C LEU A 340 2.16 3.14 -56.71
N ILE A 341 2.52 4.41 -56.91
CA ILE A 341 1.82 5.52 -56.27
C ILE A 341 0.66 5.91 -57.18
N VAL A 342 -0.56 5.86 -56.68
CA VAL A 342 -1.79 6.11 -57.46
C VAL A 342 -2.78 6.99 -56.69
N PRO A 343 -3.85 7.50 -57.32
CA PRO A 343 -4.90 8.20 -56.59
C PRO A 343 -5.56 7.30 -55.53
N SER A 344 -5.84 7.86 -54.34
CA SER A 344 -6.40 7.10 -53.21
C SER A 344 -7.72 6.40 -53.54
N GLN A 345 -8.56 7.02 -54.37
CA GLN A 345 -9.83 6.46 -54.84
C GLN A 345 -9.63 5.16 -55.62
N LEU A 346 -8.66 5.10 -56.53
CA LEU A 346 -8.37 3.89 -57.31
C LEU A 346 -8.00 2.72 -56.38
N VAL A 347 -7.21 2.97 -55.33
CA VAL A 347 -6.84 1.93 -54.36
C VAL A 347 -8.04 1.40 -53.60
N LEU A 348 -8.97 2.28 -53.19
CA LEU A 348 -10.20 1.87 -52.52
C LEU A 348 -11.09 1.02 -53.43
N ASP A 349 -11.23 1.42 -54.70
CA ASP A 349 -12.02 0.70 -55.70
C ASP A 349 -11.41 -0.66 -56.05
N LEU A 350 -10.08 -0.81 -55.94
CA LEU A 350 -9.36 -2.08 -56.05
C LEU A 350 -9.45 -2.95 -54.78
N GLY A 351 -10.19 -2.53 -53.74
CA GLY A 351 -10.36 -3.26 -52.48
C GLY A 351 -9.29 -2.97 -51.42
N GLY A 352 -8.52 -1.89 -51.58
CA GLY A 352 -7.57 -1.40 -50.59
C GLY A 352 -8.23 -0.70 -49.41
N ASN A 353 -7.45 -0.41 -48.39
CA ASN A 353 -7.94 0.16 -47.13
C ASN A 353 -7.26 1.50 -46.80
N ILE A 354 -7.93 2.33 -45.99
CA ILE A 354 -7.36 3.56 -45.42
C ILE A 354 -6.48 3.18 -44.23
N TYR A 355 -5.23 3.64 -44.20
CA TYR A 355 -4.30 3.37 -43.10
C TYR A 355 -3.98 4.60 -42.25
N SER A 356 -3.99 5.78 -42.86
CA SER A 356 -3.79 7.03 -42.14
C SER A 356 -4.50 8.16 -42.86
N ILE A 357 -4.88 9.17 -42.08
CA ILE A 357 -5.53 10.38 -42.57
C ILE A 357 -4.64 11.55 -42.18
N SER A 358 -4.23 12.33 -43.17
CA SER A 358 -3.48 13.58 -42.94
C SER A 358 -4.43 14.76 -43.12
N LEU A 359 -4.24 15.80 -42.31
CA LEU A 359 -5.07 16.98 -42.30
C LEU A 359 -4.23 18.23 -42.11
N LYS A 360 -4.60 19.31 -42.79
CA LYS A 360 -4.06 20.65 -42.56
C LYS A 360 -5.18 21.66 -42.44
N ILE A 361 -5.09 22.49 -41.41
CA ILE A 361 -6.02 23.60 -41.20
C ILE A 361 -5.37 24.87 -41.75
N HIS A 362 -6.14 25.64 -42.52
CA HIS A 362 -5.69 26.87 -43.16
C HIS A 362 -6.20 28.07 -42.36
N ALA A 363 -5.28 28.91 -41.91
CA ALA A 363 -5.59 30.21 -41.31
C ALA A 363 -4.60 31.27 -41.80
N LYS A 364 -5.02 32.54 -41.77
CA LYS A 364 -4.19 33.68 -42.18
C LYS A 364 -2.96 33.91 -41.30
N ASN A 365 -2.98 33.42 -40.05
CA ASN A 365 -1.90 33.57 -39.08
C ASN A 365 -1.48 32.20 -38.55
N ILE A 366 -0.17 31.94 -38.56
CA ILE A 366 0.41 30.66 -38.14
C ILE A 366 0.12 30.31 -36.68
N PHE A 367 0.04 31.29 -35.77
CA PHE A 367 -0.32 31.04 -34.37
C PHE A 367 -1.78 30.60 -34.22
N LYS A 368 -2.69 31.23 -34.98
CA LYS A 368 -4.10 30.81 -35.04
C LYS A 368 -4.24 29.41 -35.63
N THR A 369 -3.40 29.05 -36.61
CA THR A 369 -3.37 27.69 -37.15
C THR A 369 -3.10 26.66 -36.05
N TYR A 370 -2.12 26.90 -35.18
CA TYR A 370 -1.80 25.98 -34.09
C TYR A 370 -2.90 25.88 -33.02
N GLU A 371 -3.57 26.99 -32.71
CA GLU A 371 -4.72 27.01 -31.80
C GLU A 371 -5.92 26.22 -32.36
N MET A 372 -6.25 26.43 -33.64
CA MET A 372 -7.30 25.67 -34.33
C MET A 372 -6.96 24.18 -34.45
N ILE A 373 -5.69 23.87 -34.69
CA ILE A 373 -5.17 22.50 -34.72
C ILE A 373 -5.30 21.84 -33.34
N ASP A 374 -5.01 22.56 -32.26
CA ASP A 374 -5.17 22.07 -30.88
C ASP A 374 -6.64 21.72 -30.59
N ASP A 375 -7.56 22.63 -30.91
CA ASP A 375 -9.01 22.44 -30.71
C ASP A 375 -9.55 21.23 -31.48
N VAL A 376 -9.21 21.11 -32.76
CA VAL A 376 -9.63 19.96 -33.59
C VAL A 376 -9.01 18.66 -33.07
N ALA A 377 -7.73 18.66 -32.70
CA ALA A 377 -7.08 17.49 -32.15
C ALA A 377 -7.70 17.03 -30.83
N GLU A 378 -8.11 17.97 -29.96
CA GLU A 378 -8.81 17.65 -28.73
C GLU A 378 -10.18 17.03 -29.01
N LYS A 379 -10.98 17.63 -29.88
CA LYS A 379 -12.31 17.10 -30.26
C LYS A 379 -12.19 15.70 -30.88
N LEU A 380 -11.21 15.49 -31.75
CA LEU A 380 -10.92 14.19 -32.34
C LEU A 380 -10.51 13.17 -31.27
N ALA A 381 -9.60 13.52 -30.35
CA ALA A 381 -9.15 12.61 -29.30
C ALA A 381 -10.27 12.23 -28.32
N PHE A 382 -11.22 13.13 -28.04
CA PHE A 382 -12.38 12.80 -27.21
C PHE A 382 -13.36 11.84 -27.90
N LYS A 383 -13.64 12.06 -29.19
CA LYS A 383 -14.66 11.30 -29.93
C LYS A 383 -14.15 9.95 -30.44
N LEU A 384 -12.88 9.88 -30.86
CA LEU A 384 -12.27 8.67 -31.37
C LEU A 384 -11.92 7.69 -30.25
N ASP A 385 -11.82 6.41 -30.62
CA ASP A 385 -11.41 5.36 -29.70
C ASP A 385 -9.91 5.52 -29.34
N LYS A 386 -9.51 4.99 -28.18
CA LYS A 386 -8.15 5.12 -27.62
C LYS A 386 -7.04 4.52 -28.50
N ASN A 387 -7.42 3.72 -29.50
CA ASN A 387 -6.49 3.07 -30.43
C ASN A 387 -5.99 4.02 -31.51
N TYR A 388 -6.70 5.13 -31.79
CA TYR A 388 -6.28 6.11 -32.79
C TYR A 388 -5.35 7.13 -32.16
N PHE A 389 -4.11 7.17 -32.64
CA PHE A 389 -3.14 8.21 -32.29
C PHE A 389 -3.30 9.40 -33.22
N ILE A 390 -3.42 10.57 -32.60
CA ILE A 390 -3.54 11.85 -33.30
C ILE A 390 -2.24 12.60 -33.05
N TYR A 391 -1.41 12.72 -34.08
CA TYR A 391 -0.14 13.43 -34.07
C TYR A 391 -0.35 14.84 -34.60
N VAL A 392 0.17 15.81 -33.88
CA VAL A 392 -0.17 17.22 -34.07
C VAL A 392 1.08 18.06 -33.97
N THR A 393 1.31 18.94 -34.94
CA THR A 393 2.40 19.90 -34.86
C THR A 393 2.02 21.05 -33.92
N GLN A 394 2.82 21.30 -32.86
CA GLN A 394 2.61 22.44 -31.96
C GLN A 394 3.91 23.15 -31.59
N PRO A 395 3.86 24.46 -31.29
CA PRO A 395 4.99 25.19 -30.73
C PRO A 395 5.23 24.80 -29.25
N THR A 396 6.50 24.65 -28.90
CA THR A 396 6.97 24.44 -27.53
C THR A 396 7.17 25.79 -26.83
N LEU A 397 7.25 25.81 -25.49
CA LEU A 397 7.55 27.00 -24.69
C LEU A 397 8.81 27.77 -25.15
N GLN A 398 9.78 27.06 -25.75
CA GLN A 398 11.01 27.63 -26.31
C GLN A 398 10.87 28.10 -27.77
N LYS A 399 9.65 28.24 -28.30
CA LYS A 399 9.33 28.58 -29.71
C LYS A 399 9.87 27.60 -30.76
N THR A 400 10.27 26.40 -30.35
CA THR A 400 10.61 25.29 -31.25
C THR A 400 9.36 24.48 -31.59
N PHE A 401 9.17 24.07 -32.84
CA PHE A 401 8.02 23.24 -33.24
C PHE A 401 8.33 21.77 -32.99
N THR A 402 7.42 21.09 -32.28
CA THR A 402 7.52 19.65 -32.01
C THR A 402 6.19 18.96 -32.29
N VAL A 403 6.22 17.65 -32.49
CA VAL A 403 4.99 16.87 -32.64
C VAL A 403 4.50 16.40 -31.27
N PHE A 404 3.25 16.71 -30.97
CA PHE A 404 2.52 16.21 -29.82
C PHE A 404 1.58 15.09 -30.24
N ARG A 405 1.50 14.05 -29.41
CA ARG A 405 0.54 12.95 -29.57
C ARG A 405 -0.60 13.13 -28.58
N TYR A 406 -1.81 13.20 -29.12
CA TYR A 406 -3.06 13.31 -28.40
C TYR A 406 -3.64 11.92 -28.27
N LEU A 407 -3.93 11.55 -27.02
CA LEU A 407 -4.47 10.24 -26.71
C LEU A 407 -5.49 10.37 -25.60
N ARG A 408 -6.65 9.76 -25.82
CA ARG A 408 -7.67 9.59 -24.79
C ARG A 408 -7.14 8.64 -23.74
N SER A 409 -7.00 9.13 -22.52
CA SER A 409 -6.51 8.32 -21.40
C SER A 409 -7.39 8.56 -20.18
N SER A 410 -7.44 7.54 -19.33
CA SER A 410 -7.84 7.71 -17.94
C SER A 410 -6.82 8.64 -17.27
N ILE A 411 -7.29 9.76 -16.75
CA ILE A 411 -6.50 10.68 -15.93
C ILE A 411 -6.95 10.49 -14.49
N TYR A 412 -5.97 10.23 -13.62
CA TYR A 412 -6.19 10.22 -12.19
C TYR A 412 -6.27 11.66 -11.72
N ILE A 413 -7.45 12.11 -11.31
CA ILE A 413 -7.57 13.32 -10.49
C ILE A 413 -7.17 12.90 -9.09
N SER A 414 -5.85 12.77 -8.84
CA SER A 414 -5.39 12.71 -7.46
C SER A 414 -5.64 14.10 -6.87
N GLY A 415 -6.61 14.22 -5.98
CA GLY A 415 -6.65 15.36 -5.07
C GLY A 415 -5.26 15.50 -4.44
N ASN A 416 -4.72 16.71 -4.45
CA ASN A 416 -3.43 17.00 -3.81
C ASN A 416 -3.46 16.40 -2.39
N ILE A 417 -2.46 15.62 -1.97
CA ILE A 417 -2.40 14.99 -0.63
C ILE A 417 -2.66 16.02 0.48
N ALA A 418 -2.32 17.29 0.23
CA ALA A 418 -2.66 18.43 1.08
C ALA A 418 -4.16 18.54 1.43
N GLN A 419 -5.08 18.15 0.54
CA GLN A 419 -6.52 18.18 0.79
C GLN A 419 -6.98 17.13 1.82
N LEU A 420 -6.21 16.05 2.02
CA LEU A 420 -6.52 15.03 3.02
C LEU A 420 -6.09 15.44 4.43
N VAL A 421 -5.16 16.39 4.57
CA VAL A 421 -4.63 16.82 5.87
C VAL A 421 -5.73 17.38 6.77
N ILE A 422 -6.62 18.20 6.23
CA ILE A 422 -7.69 18.85 7.01
C ILE A 422 -8.71 17.83 7.53
N PRO A 423 -9.34 16.96 6.70
CA PRO A 423 -10.25 15.93 7.18
C PRO A 423 -9.61 14.95 8.18
N ILE A 424 -8.37 14.51 7.93
CA ILE A 424 -7.64 13.64 8.85
C ILE A 424 -7.44 14.33 10.21
N SER A 425 -7.02 15.59 10.20
CA SER A 425 -6.77 16.36 11.42
C SER A 425 -8.05 16.53 12.24
N ILE A 426 -9.17 16.86 11.59
CA ILE A 426 -10.48 16.96 12.24
C ILE A 426 -10.87 15.59 12.83
N GLY A 427 -10.70 14.50 12.08
CA GLY A 427 -10.94 13.15 12.57
C GLY A 427 -10.12 12.82 13.82
N ILE A 428 -8.82 13.08 13.81
CA ILE A 428 -7.92 12.86 14.95
C ILE A 428 -8.38 13.66 16.17
N LEU A 429 -8.78 14.93 16.00
CA LEU A 429 -9.24 15.77 17.11
C LEU A 429 -10.57 15.27 17.71
N ILE A 430 -11.51 14.82 16.87
CA ILE A 430 -12.78 14.23 17.34
C ILE A 430 -12.51 12.96 18.16
N LEU A 431 -11.61 12.11 17.68
CA LEU A 431 -11.23 10.88 18.37
C LEU A 431 -10.51 11.16 19.67
N PHE A 432 -9.58 12.12 19.65
CA PHE A 432 -8.87 12.57 20.84
C PHE A 432 -9.84 13.04 21.91
N ASN A 433 -10.81 13.90 21.55
CA ASN A 433 -11.79 14.41 22.49
C ASN A 433 -12.69 13.28 23.04
N SER A 434 -13.11 12.35 22.18
CA SER A 434 -13.94 11.21 22.58
C SER A 434 -13.23 10.26 23.55
N MET A 435 -11.96 9.94 23.27
CA MET A 435 -11.12 9.10 24.15
C MET A 435 -10.79 9.80 25.45
N LEU A 436 -10.51 11.11 25.41
CA LEU A 436 -10.22 11.90 26.60
C LEU A 436 -11.44 11.98 27.52
N SER A 437 -12.63 12.23 26.96
CA SER A 437 -13.90 12.17 27.68
C SER A 437 -14.13 10.78 28.30
N ASN A 438 -13.73 9.70 27.62
CA ASN A 438 -13.86 8.33 28.14
C ASN A 438 -13.01 8.12 29.40
N VAL A 439 -11.79 8.67 29.42
CA VAL A 439 -10.92 8.62 30.60
C VAL A 439 -11.51 9.42 31.77
N TYR A 440 -11.99 10.65 31.52
CA TYR A 440 -12.52 11.49 32.60
C TYR A 440 -13.80 10.95 33.23
N GLU A 441 -14.72 10.42 32.44
CA GLU A 441 -15.93 9.77 32.99
C GLU A 441 -15.60 8.54 33.83
N ARG A 442 -14.49 7.87 33.54
CA ARG A 442 -14.02 6.66 34.22
C ARG A 442 -12.98 6.98 35.30
N ALA A 443 -12.79 8.25 35.66
CA ALA A 443 -11.85 8.64 36.71
C ALA A 443 -12.12 7.89 38.03
N LYS A 444 -13.39 7.77 38.44
CA LYS A 444 -13.78 7.00 39.63
C LYS A 444 -13.46 5.51 39.53
N GLU A 445 -13.63 4.91 38.34
CA GLU A 445 -13.25 3.51 38.11
C GLU A 445 -11.74 3.33 38.19
N ILE A 446 -10.97 4.28 37.64
CA ILE A 446 -9.51 4.31 37.72
C ILE A 446 -9.04 4.42 39.17
N GLU A 447 -9.70 5.25 39.98
CA GLU A 447 -9.44 5.36 41.42
C GLU A 447 -9.72 4.03 42.15
N ILE A 448 -10.81 3.33 41.81
CA ILE A 448 -11.12 2.01 42.36
C ILE A 448 -10.03 1.00 41.98
N TYR A 449 -9.62 0.95 40.71
CA TYR A 449 -8.53 0.08 40.26
C TYR A 449 -7.20 0.42 40.98
N SER A 450 -6.94 1.70 41.22
CA SER A 450 -5.79 2.16 41.99
C SER A 450 -5.85 1.68 43.44
N ALA A 451 -7.01 1.74 44.08
CA ALA A 451 -7.23 1.25 45.45
C ALA A 451 -7.09 -0.28 45.55
N LEU A 452 -7.44 -1.01 44.49
CA LEU A 452 -7.23 -2.46 44.36
C LEU A 452 -5.78 -2.83 44.01
N GLY A 453 -4.89 -1.83 43.87
CA GLY A 453 -3.46 -2.05 43.68
C GLY A 453 -3.01 -2.25 42.23
N LEU A 454 -3.86 -1.95 41.24
CA LEU A 454 -3.42 -1.96 39.84
C LEU A 454 -2.35 -0.88 39.62
N SER A 455 -1.27 -1.24 38.92
CA SER A 455 -0.24 -0.26 38.60
C SER A 455 -0.68 0.69 37.47
N PRO A 456 -0.11 1.90 37.37
CA PRO A 456 -0.39 2.85 36.28
C PRO A 456 -0.29 2.24 34.88
N TYR A 457 0.63 1.29 34.69
CA TYR A 457 0.85 0.57 33.43
C TYR A 457 -0.29 -0.41 33.09
N HIS A 458 -0.92 -1.01 34.09
CA HIS A 458 -2.06 -1.90 33.85
C HIS A 458 -3.27 -1.10 33.38
N VAL A 459 -3.55 0.03 34.05
CA VAL A 459 -4.66 0.91 33.68
C VAL A 459 -4.44 1.50 32.29
N SER A 460 -3.25 2.02 31.98
CA SER A 460 -2.96 2.50 30.62
C SER A 460 -3.04 1.38 29.58
N GLY A 461 -2.61 0.17 29.91
CA GLY A 461 -2.75 -1.01 29.06
C GLY A 461 -4.21 -1.30 28.70
N MET A 462 -5.16 -1.10 29.62
CA MET A 462 -6.59 -1.32 29.36
C MET A 462 -7.12 -0.30 28.35
N PHE A 463 -6.82 0.99 28.54
CA PHE A 463 -7.25 2.04 27.60
C PHE A 463 -6.55 1.92 26.24
N LEU A 464 -5.28 1.49 26.21
CA LEU A 464 -4.57 1.20 24.97
C LEU A 464 -5.22 0.03 24.22
N ALA A 465 -5.61 -1.03 24.94
CA ALA A 465 -6.35 -2.14 24.36
C ALA A 465 -7.69 -1.70 23.76
N GLU A 466 -8.44 -0.83 24.46
CA GLU A 466 -9.66 -0.23 23.90
C GLU A 466 -9.37 0.50 22.59
N ALA A 467 -8.35 1.35 22.55
CA ALA A 467 -7.95 2.07 21.35
C ALA A 467 -7.58 1.14 20.17
N ILE A 468 -6.89 0.02 20.45
CA ILE A 468 -6.56 -1.00 19.44
C ILE A 468 -7.82 -1.70 18.91
N ILE A 469 -8.76 -2.05 19.79
CA ILE A 469 -10.04 -2.66 19.39
C ILE A 469 -10.81 -1.68 18.50
N PHE A 470 -10.91 -0.42 18.92
CA PHE A 470 -11.58 0.62 18.16
C PHE A 470 -10.93 0.85 16.79
N SER A 471 -9.61 0.88 16.70
CA SER A 471 -8.90 1.11 15.43
C SER A 471 -9.08 -0.05 14.45
N VAL A 472 -8.87 -1.30 14.89
CA VAL A 472 -8.96 -2.48 14.01
C VAL A 472 -10.40 -2.72 13.55
N VAL A 473 -11.36 -2.72 14.47
CA VAL A 473 -12.76 -3.02 14.15
C VAL A 473 -13.37 -1.94 13.26
N SER A 474 -13.15 -0.66 13.58
CA SER A 474 -13.69 0.43 12.76
C SER A 474 -13.02 0.50 11.39
N SER A 475 -11.73 0.19 11.27
CA SER A 475 -11.03 0.17 9.99
C SER A 475 -11.59 -0.88 9.04
N MET A 476 -11.84 -2.08 9.54
CA MET A 476 -12.42 -3.14 8.72
C MET A 476 -13.88 -2.82 8.34
N LEU A 477 -14.69 -2.34 9.28
CA LEU A 477 -16.08 -1.97 9.00
C LEU A 477 -16.16 -0.79 8.03
N GLY A 478 -15.38 0.27 8.25
CA GLY A 478 -15.30 1.43 7.36
C GLY A 478 -14.82 1.06 5.96
N TYR A 479 -13.88 0.13 5.85
CA TYR A 479 -13.44 -0.44 4.58
C TYR A 479 -14.57 -1.16 3.84
N LEU A 480 -15.30 -2.06 4.53
CA LEU A 480 -16.42 -2.79 3.94
C LEU A 480 -17.53 -1.85 3.46
N VAL A 481 -17.93 -0.90 4.31
CA VAL A 481 -18.99 0.07 3.97
C VAL A 481 -18.54 1.01 2.84
N GLY A 482 -17.28 1.45 2.84
CA GLY A 482 -16.74 2.33 1.80
C GLY A 482 -16.76 1.68 0.41
N ILE A 483 -16.34 0.41 0.30
CA ILE A 483 -16.39 -0.30 -0.99
C ILE A 483 -17.84 -0.57 -1.39
N PHE A 484 -18.69 -0.96 -0.44
CA PHE A 484 -20.10 -1.19 -0.70
C PHE A 484 -20.79 0.05 -1.28
N LEU A 485 -20.58 1.22 -0.64
CA LEU A 485 -21.19 2.47 -1.07
C LEU A 485 -20.68 2.90 -2.45
N ALA A 486 -19.39 2.77 -2.72
CA ALA A 486 -18.86 3.10 -4.04
C ALA A 486 -19.36 2.14 -5.14
N LYS A 487 -19.57 0.86 -4.80
CA LYS A 487 -20.21 -0.08 -5.72
C LYS A 487 -21.63 0.38 -6.06
N ILE A 488 -22.40 0.85 -5.07
CA ILE A 488 -23.73 1.45 -5.30
C ILE A 488 -23.61 2.66 -6.23
N ILE A 489 -22.69 3.60 -5.94
CA ILE A 489 -22.46 4.80 -6.76
C ILE A 489 -22.16 4.44 -8.21
N ASN A 490 -21.28 3.47 -8.45
CA ASN A 490 -20.89 3.03 -9.79
C ASN A 490 -22.03 2.27 -10.51
N VAL A 491 -22.78 1.39 -9.82
CA VAL A 491 -23.87 0.59 -10.42
C VAL A 491 -25.07 1.46 -10.80
N PHE A 492 -25.43 2.42 -9.95
CA PHE A 492 -26.55 3.33 -10.21
C PHE A 492 -26.13 4.59 -11.00
N ASN A 493 -24.86 4.69 -11.40
CA ASN A 493 -24.29 5.85 -12.10
C ASN A 493 -24.66 7.19 -11.44
N LEU A 494 -24.61 7.25 -10.11
CA LEU A 494 -25.02 8.43 -9.32
C LEU A 494 -24.08 9.64 -9.56
N LEU A 495 -22.87 9.40 -10.07
CA LEU A 495 -21.87 10.41 -10.42
C LEU A 495 -21.40 10.21 -11.88
N PRO A 496 -22.15 10.69 -12.88
CA PRO A 496 -21.81 10.48 -14.29
C PRO A 496 -20.44 11.08 -14.63
N GLY A 497 -19.56 10.27 -15.23
CA GLY A 497 -18.20 10.67 -15.61
C GLY A 497 -17.15 10.51 -14.51
N VAL A 498 -17.54 10.17 -13.28
CA VAL A 498 -16.62 9.89 -12.17
C VAL A 498 -16.72 8.41 -11.81
N TYR A 499 -15.68 7.65 -12.15
CA TYR A 499 -15.58 6.25 -11.75
C TYR A 499 -14.73 6.17 -10.48
N LEU A 500 -15.34 5.70 -9.39
CA LEU A 500 -14.59 5.40 -8.16
C LEU A 500 -13.79 4.11 -8.40
N ASN A 501 -12.51 4.28 -8.71
CA ASN A 501 -11.61 3.17 -9.04
C ASN A 501 -10.95 2.62 -7.77
N PHE A 502 -11.24 1.35 -7.48
CA PHE A 502 -10.58 0.58 -6.42
C PHE A 502 -9.26 -0.01 -6.91
N THR A 503 -8.28 0.85 -7.17
CA THR A 503 -6.89 0.38 -7.26
C THR A 503 -6.48 -0.12 -5.88
N VAL A 504 -6.01 -1.36 -5.81
CA VAL A 504 -5.82 -2.13 -4.56
C VAL A 504 -4.98 -1.38 -3.52
N SER A 505 -4.09 -0.47 -3.93
CA SER A 505 -3.14 0.21 -3.04
C SER A 505 -3.76 1.35 -2.20
N ILE A 506 -4.70 2.12 -2.73
CA ILE A 506 -5.19 3.34 -2.06
C ILE A 506 -6.02 3.07 -0.80
N PRO A 507 -7.01 2.13 -0.83
CA PRO A 507 -7.73 1.73 0.38
C PRO A 507 -6.83 1.17 1.49
N ILE A 508 -5.70 0.55 1.11
CA ILE A 508 -4.73 0.01 2.06
C ILE A 508 -4.04 1.16 2.81
N TYR A 509 -3.58 2.19 2.09
CA TYR A 509 -2.94 3.33 2.72
C TYR A 509 -3.91 4.13 3.60
N SER A 510 -5.16 4.33 3.17
CA SER A 510 -6.15 5.07 3.97
C SER A 510 -6.57 4.32 5.23
N THR A 511 -6.75 3.00 5.18
CA THR A 511 -7.01 2.18 6.37
C THR A 511 -5.82 2.14 7.31
N LEU A 512 -4.59 1.98 6.81
CA LEU A 512 -3.39 2.03 7.64
C LEU A 512 -3.22 3.39 8.32
N LEU A 513 -3.43 4.47 7.57
CA LEU A 513 -3.37 5.84 8.09
C LEU A 513 -4.42 6.09 9.17
N SER A 514 -5.62 5.53 9.00
CA SER A 514 -6.69 5.57 10.01
C SER A 514 -6.29 4.86 11.31
N ILE A 515 -5.68 3.67 11.22
CA ILE A 515 -5.24 2.92 12.39
C ILE A 515 -4.20 3.75 13.16
N ILE A 516 -3.21 4.29 12.44
CA ILE A 516 -2.17 5.15 13.01
C ILE A 516 -2.79 6.39 13.64
N ALA A 517 -3.68 7.08 12.94
CA ALA A 517 -4.37 8.27 13.43
C ALA A 517 -5.15 7.99 14.73
N THR A 518 -5.84 6.87 14.82
CA THR A 518 -6.61 6.46 16.00
C THR A 518 -5.71 6.18 17.19
N LEU A 519 -4.58 5.50 16.97
CA LEU A 519 -3.60 5.23 18.01
C LEU A 519 -2.91 6.51 18.50
N LEU A 520 -2.56 7.43 17.59
CA LEU A 520 -2.01 8.74 17.92
C LEU A 520 -2.99 9.58 18.74
N ALA A 521 -4.27 9.63 18.33
CA ALA A 521 -5.32 10.33 19.06
C ALA A 521 -5.51 9.79 20.49
N SER A 522 -5.31 8.47 20.67
CA SER A 522 -5.50 7.79 21.96
C SER A 522 -4.27 7.87 22.87
N TRP A 523 -3.10 8.26 22.34
CA TRP A 523 -1.84 8.26 23.08
C TRP A 523 -1.88 9.13 24.35
N TYR A 524 -2.33 10.38 24.22
CA TYR A 524 -2.42 11.30 25.36
C TYR A 524 -3.50 10.90 26.38
N PRO A 525 -4.74 10.52 25.99
CA PRO A 525 -5.72 9.95 26.92
C PRO A 525 -5.18 8.75 27.72
N VAL A 526 -4.47 7.83 27.07
CA VAL A 526 -3.86 6.66 27.73
C VAL A 526 -2.83 7.09 28.80
N ILE A 527 -1.99 8.08 28.49
CA ILE A 527 -1.05 8.65 29.47
C ILE A 527 -1.80 9.33 30.61
N ARG A 528 -2.87 10.07 30.32
CA ARG A 528 -3.68 10.72 31.35
C ARG A 528 -4.33 9.72 32.29
N ALA A 529 -4.86 8.61 31.78
CA ALA A 529 -5.40 7.52 32.59
C ALA A 529 -4.33 6.95 33.55
N SER A 530 -3.10 6.75 33.08
CA SER A 530 -2.01 6.27 33.95
C SER A 530 -1.69 7.21 35.11
N LYS A 531 -1.76 8.53 34.88
CA LYS A 531 -1.43 9.56 35.87
C LYS A 531 -2.52 9.77 36.92
N MET A 532 -3.74 9.30 36.66
CA MET A 532 -4.85 9.31 37.63
C MET A 532 -4.71 8.19 38.68
N VAL A 533 -3.97 7.14 38.37
CA VAL A 533 -3.64 6.08 39.32
C VAL A 533 -2.63 6.64 40.32
N THR A 534 -2.92 6.52 41.61
CA THR A 534 -1.95 6.88 42.65
C THR A 534 -0.74 5.97 42.46
N PRO A 535 0.48 6.52 42.26
CA PRO A 535 1.65 5.70 42.05
C PRO A 535 1.93 4.91 43.33
N SER A 536 1.54 3.64 43.33
CA SER A 536 1.79 2.70 44.43
C SER A 536 3.29 2.45 44.68
N PHE A 537 4.17 2.98 43.81
CA PHE A 537 5.62 2.76 43.87
C PHE A 537 6.46 4.00 44.24
N GLU A 538 5.91 5.21 44.35
CA GLU A 538 6.76 6.42 44.53
C GLU A 538 7.03 6.85 45.98
N ARG A 539 6.45 6.17 46.98
CA ARG A 539 7.04 6.18 48.32
C ARG A 539 7.86 4.91 48.51
N GLU A 540 8.91 4.76 47.70
CA GLU A 540 9.96 3.78 47.96
C GLU A 540 10.46 4.01 49.39
N TRP A 541 10.08 3.11 50.30
CA TRP A 541 10.55 3.16 51.67
C TRP A 541 12.08 3.05 51.63
N LYS A 542 12.74 4.10 52.11
CA LYS A 542 14.18 4.11 52.32
C LYS A 542 14.44 3.87 53.81
N PRO A 543 15.40 3.00 54.17
CA PRO A 543 15.82 2.88 55.56
C PRO A 543 16.27 4.24 56.07
N LYS A 544 15.73 4.67 57.21
CA LYS A 544 16.05 5.98 57.81
C LYS A 544 17.47 6.01 58.39
N SER A 545 18.00 4.85 58.79
CA SER A 545 19.35 4.73 59.33
C SER A 545 20.40 4.78 58.22
N LYS A 546 21.53 5.43 58.49
CA LYS A 546 22.74 5.39 57.66
C LYS A 546 23.73 4.35 58.21
N PRO A 547 24.56 3.72 57.37
CA PRO A 547 25.61 2.80 57.84
C PRO A 547 26.65 3.55 58.69
N ARG A 548 27.19 2.87 59.70
CA ARG A 548 28.31 3.34 60.53
C ARG A 548 29.52 2.48 60.21
N GLY A 549 30.43 2.99 59.38
CA GLY A 549 31.54 2.20 58.83
C GLY A 549 31.02 1.04 57.99
N ASP A 550 31.44 -0.18 58.34
CA ASP A 550 31.07 -1.41 57.63
C ASP A 550 29.79 -2.07 58.15
N ILE A 551 29.17 -1.51 59.18
CA ILE A 551 27.97 -2.07 59.82
C ILE A 551 26.76 -1.19 59.52
N TRP A 552 25.68 -1.81 59.06
CA TRP A 552 24.39 -1.18 58.87
C TRP A 552 23.29 -1.94 59.59
N THR A 553 22.73 -1.32 60.64
CA THR A 553 21.59 -1.87 61.37
C THR A 553 20.31 -1.14 60.96
N ILE A 554 19.29 -1.90 60.59
CA ILE A 554 17.99 -1.41 60.14
C ILE A 554 16.90 -2.13 60.92
N ASN A 555 16.06 -1.36 61.61
CA ASN A 555 14.84 -1.90 62.20
C ASN A 555 13.75 -1.91 61.12
N LEU A 556 13.24 -3.10 60.81
CA LEU A 556 12.17 -3.27 59.84
C LEU A 556 10.86 -2.79 60.48
N PRO A 557 10.03 -1.99 59.77
CA PRO A 557 8.77 -1.47 60.29
C PRO A 557 7.68 -2.55 60.22
N PHE A 558 7.90 -3.65 60.92
CA PHE A 558 7.02 -4.81 60.96
C PHE A 558 6.89 -5.29 62.41
N VAL A 559 5.66 -5.50 62.84
CA VAL A 559 5.33 -5.87 64.22
C VAL A 559 4.48 -7.13 64.17
N ILE A 560 4.86 -8.12 64.95
CA ILE A 560 4.10 -9.35 65.17
C ILE A 560 3.75 -9.45 66.65
N THR A 561 2.56 -9.96 66.94
CA THR A 561 2.03 -10.08 68.31
C THR A 561 2.51 -11.34 69.01
N THR A 562 2.68 -12.44 68.29
CA THR A 562 3.03 -13.75 68.87
C THR A 562 4.45 -14.19 68.50
N ARG A 563 5.21 -14.67 69.49
CA ARG A 563 6.58 -15.19 69.28
C ARG A 563 6.64 -16.36 68.28
N ARG A 564 5.60 -17.20 68.25
CA ARG A 564 5.46 -18.31 67.30
C ARG A 564 5.38 -17.82 65.85
N GLU A 565 4.51 -16.85 65.56
CA GLU A 565 4.40 -16.26 64.22
C GLU A 565 5.70 -15.55 63.83
N ALA A 566 6.38 -14.90 64.78
CA ALA A 566 7.67 -14.25 64.51
C ALA A 566 8.77 -15.26 64.10
N LYS A 567 8.79 -16.43 64.74
CA LYS A 567 9.69 -17.54 64.39
C LYS A 567 9.33 -18.15 63.03
N ALA A 568 8.04 -18.32 62.75
CA ALA A 568 7.55 -18.81 61.46
C ALA A 568 7.95 -17.88 60.31
N LEU A 569 7.87 -16.56 60.52
CA LEU A 569 8.36 -15.59 59.55
C LEU A 569 9.88 -15.68 59.31
N LEU A 570 10.70 -15.97 60.34
CA LEU A 570 12.13 -16.21 60.11
C LEU A 570 12.38 -17.49 59.29
N LYS A 571 11.63 -18.57 59.56
CA LYS A 571 11.67 -19.80 58.74
C LYS A 571 11.23 -19.54 57.30
N PHE A 572 10.25 -18.66 57.09
CA PHE A 572 9.86 -18.20 55.76
C PHE A 572 11.00 -17.45 55.04
N ILE A 573 11.70 -16.55 55.74
CA ILE A 573 12.87 -15.86 55.17
C ILE A 573 14.04 -16.83 54.95
N LEU A 574 14.20 -17.85 55.79
CA LEU A 574 15.18 -18.92 55.61
C LEU A 574 14.93 -19.64 54.28
N GLU A 575 13.71 -20.14 54.04
CA GLU A 575 13.35 -20.79 52.76
C GLU A 575 13.63 -19.86 51.57
N TYR A 576 13.27 -18.57 51.69
CA TYR A 576 13.59 -17.59 50.66
C TYR A 576 15.09 -17.51 50.36
N LEU A 577 15.95 -17.40 51.37
CA LEU A 577 17.39 -17.30 51.17
C LEU A 577 18.02 -18.60 50.66
N GLU A 578 17.48 -19.76 51.03
CA GLU A 578 17.94 -21.07 50.52
C GLU A 578 17.75 -21.21 49.02
N GLN A 579 16.67 -20.63 48.48
CA GLN A 579 16.39 -20.66 47.04
C GLN A 579 17.42 -19.87 46.22
N TYR A 580 18.20 -18.98 46.85
CA TYR A 580 19.26 -18.20 46.21
C TYR A 580 20.66 -18.78 46.40
N LYS A 581 20.80 -20.08 46.71
CA LYS A 581 22.11 -20.78 46.68
C LYS A 581 22.72 -20.81 45.27
N VAL A 582 21.89 -20.75 44.23
CA VAL A 582 22.32 -20.61 42.83
C VAL A 582 22.26 -19.14 42.43
N ARG A 583 23.20 -18.71 41.56
CA ARG A 583 23.42 -17.30 41.19
C ARG A 583 22.12 -16.55 40.89
N GLY A 584 21.71 -15.70 41.82
CA GLY A 584 20.47 -14.93 41.72
C GLY A 584 20.63 -13.64 40.92
N LYS A 585 19.52 -12.95 40.60
CA LYS A 585 19.58 -11.64 39.93
C LYS A 585 20.06 -10.51 40.84
N ILE A 586 19.81 -10.61 42.15
CA ILE A 586 20.05 -9.54 43.13
C ILE A 586 21.16 -9.93 44.11
N PHE A 587 21.13 -11.16 44.60
CA PHE A 587 22.13 -11.71 45.49
C PHE A 587 22.21 -13.24 45.32
N THR A 588 23.28 -13.83 45.84
CA THR A 588 23.49 -15.27 45.96
C THR A 588 23.88 -15.58 47.40
N THR A 589 23.28 -16.62 47.97
CA THR A 589 23.52 -17.07 49.34
C THR A 589 24.71 -18.03 49.35
N LEU A 590 25.79 -17.65 50.01
CA LEU A 590 27.02 -18.44 50.14
C LEU A 590 26.92 -19.42 51.32
N SER A 591 26.49 -18.91 52.48
CA SER A 591 26.27 -19.68 53.70
C SER A 591 25.00 -19.21 54.40
N LEU A 592 24.36 -20.10 55.15
CA LEU A 592 23.08 -19.85 55.81
C LEU A 592 22.98 -20.69 57.08
N ASP A 593 22.84 -20.01 58.22
CA ASP A 593 22.72 -20.62 59.54
C ASP A 593 21.48 -20.10 60.26
N PHE A 594 20.71 -21.01 60.84
CA PHE A 594 19.56 -20.69 61.67
C PHE A 594 19.82 -21.11 63.11
N ILE A 595 19.85 -20.14 64.04
CA ILE A 595 20.12 -20.39 65.45
C ILE A 595 18.83 -20.14 66.24
N ASP A 596 18.35 -21.21 66.87
CA ASP A 596 17.13 -21.24 67.67
C ASP A 596 17.46 -21.68 69.10
N LYS A 597 17.78 -20.71 69.96
CA LYS A 597 18.03 -20.92 71.40
C LYS A 597 16.93 -20.24 72.21
N GLU A 598 16.59 -20.77 73.39
CA GLU A 598 15.48 -20.28 74.24
C GLU A 598 15.45 -18.76 74.45
N ASN A 599 16.62 -18.09 74.45
CA ASN A 599 16.73 -16.63 74.61
C ASN A 599 17.10 -15.84 73.34
N LYS A 600 17.45 -16.49 72.22
CA LYS A 600 17.82 -15.80 70.97
C LYS A 600 17.45 -16.64 69.75
N VAL A 601 16.57 -16.10 68.91
CA VAL A 601 16.28 -16.65 67.58
C VAL A 601 16.85 -15.68 66.54
N LEU A 602 17.81 -16.14 65.75
CA LEU A 602 18.48 -15.32 64.74
C LEU A 602 18.82 -16.14 63.49
N LEU A 603 18.73 -15.47 62.35
CA LEU A 603 19.08 -15.98 61.03
C LEU A 603 20.36 -15.28 60.56
N GLN A 604 21.41 -16.04 60.26
CA GLN A 604 22.67 -15.54 59.70
C GLN A 604 22.85 -16.05 58.28
N ALA A 605 23.32 -15.18 57.39
CA ALA A 605 23.66 -15.58 56.04
C ALA A 605 24.84 -14.76 55.51
N GLU A 606 25.71 -15.36 54.71
CA GLU A 606 26.67 -14.63 53.90
C GLU A 606 26.16 -14.55 52.46
N LEU A 607 26.11 -13.34 51.94
CA LEU A 607 25.51 -13.05 50.66
C LEU A 607 26.53 -12.37 49.75
N GLN A 608 26.64 -12.86 48.53
CA GLN A 608 27.29 -12.16 47.44
C GLN A 608 26.25 -11.31 46.71
N MET A 609 26.50 -10.01 46.58
CA MET A 609 25.55 -9.05 46.04
C MET A 609 25.85 -8.71 44.58
N SER A 610 24.80 -8.48 43.78
CA SER A 610 24.91 -7.90 42.44
C SER A 610 25.25 -6.40 42.52
N PRO A 611 26.09 -5.82 41.62
CA PRO A 611 26.78 -6.47 40.50
C PRO A 611 27.89 -7.41 40.97
N TYR A 612 27.86 -8.66 40.51
CA TYR A 612 28.77 -9.71 40.96
C TYR A 612 30.23 -9.42 40.59
N GLU A 613 30.42 -8.62 39.55
CA GLU A 613 31.72 -8.16 39.06
C GLU A 613 32.45 -7.29 40.09
N LEU A 614 31.70 -6.67 41.02
CA LEU A 614 32.26 -5.83 42.07
C LEU A 614 32.66 -6.60 43.35
N GLY A 615 32.47 -7.92 43.38
CA GLY A 615 32.90 -8.77 44.50
C GLY A 615 32.30 -8.38 45.86
N ILE A 616 31.07 -7.86 45.88
CA ILE A 616 30.46 -7.35 47.13
C ILE A 616 29.98 -8.54 47.96
N ILE A 617 30.62 -8.77 49.11
CA ILE A 617 30.23 -9.81 50.07
C ILE A 617 29.80 -9.15 51.38
N GLN A 618 28.65 -9.57 51.90
CA GLN A 618 28.14 -9.10 53.19
C GLN A 618 27.60 -10.24 54.05
N ARG A 619 27.79 -10.13 55.36
CA ARG A 619 27.13 -10.99 56.34
C ARG A 619 25.89 -10.30 56.87
N ILE A 620 24.76 -10.97 56.82
CA ILE A 620 23.51 -10.50 57.38
C ILE A 620 23.16 -11.25 58.66
N THR A 621 22.53 -10.57 59.59
CA THR A 621 21.95 -11.15 60.80
C THR A 621 20.58 -10.54 61.00
N LEU A 622 19.55 -11.37 60.91
CA LEU A 622 18.16 -10.98 61.16
C LEU A 622 17.75 -11.56 62.51
N SER A 623 17.45 -10.70 63.47
CA SER A 623 17.10 -11.09 64.85
C SER A 623 15.74 -10.55 65.26
N ILE A 624 15.02 -11.33 66.08
CA ILE A 624 13.79 -10.89 66.73
C ILE A 624 14.14 -10.13 68.01
N ILE A 625 13.54 -8.96 68.21
CA ILE A 625 13.64 -8.16 69.43
C ILE A 625 12.24 -8.05 70.05
N GLU A 626 12.15 -8.31 71.34
CA GLU A 626 10.93 -8.10 72.13
C GLU A 626 11.01 -6.70 72.77
N GLU A 627 10.22 -5.75 72.26
CA GLU A 627 10.22 -4.37 72.77
C GLU A 627 9.29 -4.20 73.99
N ARG A 628 8.15 -4.90 73.99
CA ARG A 628 7.12 -4.94 75.05
C ARG A 628 6.39 -6.29 74.99
N LYS A 629 5.70 -6.66 76.07
CA LYS A 629 4.83 -7.86 76.10
C LYS A 629 3.89 -7.83 74.88
N ASP A 630 3.89 -8.91 74.10
CA ASP A 630 3.13 -9.07 72.84
C ASP A 630 3.53 -8.14 71.68
N ARG A 631 4.77 -7.67 71.64
CA ARG A 631 5.28 -6.85 70.54
C ARG A 631 6.69 -7.24 70.11
N TYR A 632 6.76 -8.05 69.05
CA TYR A 632 8.01 -8.52 68.44
C TYR A 632 8.35 -7.70 67.19
N THR A 633 9.54 -7.13 67.16
CA THR A 633 10.10 -6.38 66.02
C THR A 633 11.31 -7.11 65.44
N PHE A 634 11.71 -6.73 64.22
CA PHE A 634 12.81 -7.37 63.51
C PHE A 634 13.92 -6.37 63.21
N THR A 635 15.14 -6.75 63.56
CA THR A 635 16.34 -5.95 63.27
C THR A 635 17.22 -6.71 62.30
N LEU A 636 17.50 -6.09 61.16
CA LEU A 636 18.42 -6.58 60.15
C LEU A 636 19.76 -5.85 60.31
N LYS A 637 20.78 -6.58 60.74
CA LYS A 637 22.17 -6.11 60.79
C LYS A 637 22.91 -6.64 59.57
N MET A 638 23.53 -5.75 58.81
CA MET A 638 24.36 -6.09 57.64
C MET A 638 25.79 -5.65 57.94
N ASN A 639 26.75 -6.53 57.74
CA ASN A 639 28.18 -6.26 57.90
C ASN A 639 28.88 -6.47 56.56
N ARG A 640 29.56 -5.44 56.04
CA ARG A 640 30.35 -5.54 54.82
C ARG A 640 31.60 -6.39 55.11
N ILE A 641 31.85 -7.40 54.30
CA ILE A 641 33.09 -8.19 54.34
C ILE A 641 34.00 -7.68 53.21
N GLU A 642 33.47 -7.62 51.98
CA GLU A 642 34.23 -7.21 50.79
C GLU A 642 33.45 -6.27 49.86
N GLY A 643 34.18 -5.60 48.96
CA GLY A 643 33.64 -4.74 47.90
C GLY A 643 33.54 -3.25 48.27
N PRO A 644 33.33 -2.33 47.31
CA PRO A 644 33.35 -0.89 47.55
C PRO A 644 32.17 -0.38 48.38
N THR A 645 32.40 0.54 49.32
CA THR A 645 31.38 1.00 50.29
C THR A 645 30.13 1.61 49.64
N ARG A 646 30.29 2.46 48.61
CA ARG A 646 29.15 3.09 47.91
C ARG A 646 28.30 2.05 47.16
N SER A 647 28.94 1.09 46.52
CA SER A 647 28.27 0.01 45.79
C SER A 647 27.60 -0.97 46.74
N TRP A 648 28.24 -1.29 47.87
CA TRP A 648 27.64 -2.06 48.97
C TRP A 648 26.39 -1.39 49.52
N MET A 649 26.42 -0.07 49.79
CA MET A 649 25.24 0.67 50.26
C MET A 649 24.05 0.57 49.28
N ARG A 650 24.30 0.76 47.98
CA ARG A 650 23.25 0.66 46.95
C ARG A 650 22.66 -0.75 46.89
N SER A 651 23.53 -1.76 46.87
CA SER A 651 23.14 -3.18 46.78
C SER A 651 22.40 -3.63 48.04
N SER A 652 22.85 -3.20 49.21
CA SER A 652 22.21 -3.45 50.51
C SER A 652 20.84 -2.79 50.59
N THR A 653 20.67 -1.58 50.06
CA THR A 653 19.35 -0.92 50.02
C THR A 653 18.36 -1.72 49.19
N ILE A 654 18.80 -2.27 48.06
CA ILE A 654 17.99 -3.17 47.20
C ILE A 654 17.65 -4.46 47.96
N PHE A 655 18.61 -5.05 48.68
CA PHE A 655 18.40 -6.26 49.48
C PHE A 655 17.36 -6.05 50.59
N VAL A 656 17.49 -4.98 51.37
CA VAL A 656 16.55 -4.67 52.46
C VAL A 656 15.13 -4.50 51.90
N ARG A 657 15.00 -3.92 50.70
CA ARG A 657 13.71 -3.81 50.01
C ARG A 657 13.12 -5.17 49.65
N GLU A 658 13.93 -6.11 49.17
CA GLU A 658 13.47 -7.48 48.90
C GLU A 658 13.06 -8.22 50.18
N ILE A 659 13.84 -8.10 51.27
CA ILE A 659 13.45 -8.68 52.57
C ILE A 659 12.11 -8.08 53.03
N ARG A 660 11.95 -6.75 52.96
CA ARG A 660 10.68 -6.10 53.30
C ARG A 660 9.53 -6.58 52.42
N LYS A 661 9.77 -6.83 51.13
CA LYS A 661 8.77 -7.39 50.22
C LYS A 661 8.31 -8.78 50.69
N GLN A 662 9.24 -9.64 51.11
CA GLN A 662 8.91 -10.95 51.67
C GLN A 662 8.06 -10.84 52.95
N PHE A 663 8.37 -9.89 53.83
CA PHE A 663 7.54 -9.61 55.02
C PHE A 663 6.11 -9.17 54.66
N LEU A 664 5.94 -8.40 53.58
CA LEU A 664 4.61 -8.02 53.08
C LEU A 664 3.88 -9.21 52.45
N ILE A 665 4.58 -10.06 51.70
CA ILE A 665 4.02 -11.31 51.14
C ILE A 665 3.51 -12.21 52.28
N TRP A 666 4.29 -12.38 53.35
CA TRP A 666 3.89 -13.13 54.53
C TRP A 666 2.54 -12.69 55.10
N ARG A 667 2.29 -11.37 55.15
CA ARG A 667 1.02 -10.84 55.65
C ARG A 667 -0.18 -11.21 54.78
N GLY A 668 0.04 -11.40 53.47
CA GLY A 668 -0.97 -11.82 52.51
C GLY A 668 -1.17 -13.33 52.41
N LEU A 669 -0.35 -14.15 53.09
CA LEU A 669 -0.52 -15.61 53.10
C LEU A 669 -1.77 -16.03 53.86
N SER A 670 -2.40 -17.09 53.38
CA SER A 670 -3.52 -17.73 54.08
C SER A 670 -3.07 -18.34 55.42
N LEU A 671 -3.99 -18.50 56.37
CA LEU A 671 -3.71 -19.12 57.67
C LEU A 671 -3.14 -20.54 57.54
N GLU A 672 -3.58 -21.31 56.54
CA GLU A 672 -3.05 -22.64 56.26
C GLU A 672 -1.59 -22.61 55.77
N GLU A 673 -1.25 -21.65 54.90
CA GLU A 673 0.12 -21.48 54.43
C GLU A 673 1.05 -21.03 55.56
N LYS A 674 0.61 -20.12 56.44
CA LYS A 674 1.41 -19.68 57.59
C LYS A 674 1.71 -20.81 58.58
N ARG A 675 0.72 -21.70 58.84
CA ARG A 675 0.87 -22.85 59.75
C ARG A 675 1.99 -23.81 59.34
N LYS A 676 2.29 -23.93 58.03
CA LYS A 676 3.40 -24.77 57.54
C LYS A 676 4.77 -24.33 58.05
N TYR A 677 4.91 -23.05 58.38
CA TYR A 677 6.15 -22.48 58.92
C TYR A 677 6.15 -22.40 60.45
N GLU A 678 5.00 -22.60 61.10
CA GLU A 678 4.88 -22.65 62.57
C GLU A 678 5.29 -24.01 63.14
N GLN A 679 5.11 -25.08 62.35
CA GLN A 679 5.66 -26.42 62.58
C GLN A 679 7.18 -26.38 62.37
#